data_AF-A0A151NJL6-F1
#
_entry.id   AF-A0A151NJL6-F1
#
_cell.length_a   1.000
_cell.length_b   1.000
_cell.length_c   1.000
_cell.angle_alpha   90.00
_cell.angle_beta   90.00
_cell.angle_gamma   90.00
#
_symmetry.space_group_name_H-M   'P 1'
#
loop_
_entity.id
_entity.type
_entity.pdbx_description
1 polymer ?
#
loop_
_entity_poly.entity_id
_entity_poly.type
_entity_poly.pdbx_seq_one_letter_code
_entity_poly.pdbx_strand_id
1 'polypeptide(L)'
;MQHGAVKGSGSCPLLGRNQESLPPPTKSSSYQSQPRSLKCIHSGKWKTLPFQFSAGSHLSTWPAYASGQAVLQNSQPCCDPEKRSSEQASLTIAKPRYLEQMESYLREEVQALDLTKDNAQELKLQPYREIFEFFIEAFKTYKPLLSAIKNEYEITLDVQREKIRALEPLKSMFATVSDKCTQKISALKKEENAKIKTLMKEKLYLLKLIDKMKEEKASLQAQVNKLQKNVAEEYLHYRNECDARKLLLADLNEMRSQQLEMTLHQTQDIKSEDIVKLTLALKIARRDLTKAQVELNTMKADYGDVVPRRDFESQEKKYSDLCQQTETLQKDFDQLQKEYDTLLEVHGETVEERNRFYNELQQVLRSSTPRPDWAKCAGVVPGGVDRWRFLAEGKTSNQLVDLLLEEMGAAVLREKDFFPGLGKGDKVPVYLRYEGQVKNRKLNKKNVVNILKDLWKERISAHQQTGWQSSLPEFFLSYLQKRYGDASAFEMAYSIYESVKLYRSNHVMNLSYDILTGKVDEGVYHGLNQMLSNLLKELTAIDSSNSGAVTSKQFNLALRAAFPLKSNEHVQELIEASKCKAESAEDLIFYTALFNEDAEGNTEPFVVKVWNQYVAEKQDYLRELQNELGHVIEVKVDDLKTALYAIDPTIDDLTMDNYIYLAYQVPKEELEQAVPLPLETIIEKLLAGDIRRAGPLPEEASRPAPEEGEPRDYDYY
;
A
#
# COMPACT_ATOMS: atom_id res chain seq x y z
N MET A 1 -26.57 11.92 49.82
CA MET A 1 -26.21 11.12 51.02
C MET A 1 -26.48 9.65 50.75
N GLN A 2 -26.21 8.76 51.71
CA GLN A 2 -25.98 7.32 51.52
C GLN A 2 -27.20 6.46 51.17
N HIS A 3 -26.89 5.21 50.79
CA HIS A 3 -27.75 4.05 50.55
C HIS A 3 -28.92 3.83 51.52
N GLY A 4 -29.93 3.09 51.03
CA GLY A 4 -30.87 2.34 51.87
C GLY A 4 -31.79 1.43 51.04
N ALA A 5 -31.62 0.11 51.15
CA ALA A 5 -32.50 -0.89 50.53
C ALA A 5 -32.90 -1.95 51.57
N VAL A 6 -34.14 -2.49 51.53
CA VAL A 6 -34.47 -3.80 52.13
C VAL A 6 -35.83 -4.38 51.66
N LYS A 7 -35.76 -5.59 51.09
CA LYS A 7 -36.63 -6.80 51.11
C LYS A 7 -38.18 -6.77 51.23
N GLY A 8 -38.79 -7.72 50.48
CA GLY A 8 -40.02 -8.47 50.81
C GLY A 8 -41.15 -8.33 49.77
N SER A 9 -41.99 -9.31 49.46
CA SER A 9 -41.99 -10.80 49.57
C SER A 9 -43.09 -11.31 48.59
N GLY A 10 -42.91 -12.31 47.71
CA GLY A 10 -42.75 -13.73 48.02
C GLY A 10 -44.09 -14.49 47.93
N SER A 11 -44.35 -15.23 46.83
CA SER A 11 -45.38 -16.30 46.73
C SER A 11 -45.31 -17.07 45.39
N CYS A 12 -45.44 -18.40 45.45
CA CYS A 12 -45.73 -19.31 44.33
C CYS A 12 -46.75 -20.37 44.81
N PRO A 13 -47.74 -20.74 43.99
CA PRO A 13 -47.89 -22.17 43.60
C PRO A 13 -48.46 -22.34 42.16
N LEU A 14 -48.60 -23.52 41.53
CA LEU A 14 -47.96 -24.85 41.58
C LEU A 14 -48.44 -25.65 40.33
N LEU A 15 -47.74 -26.74 39.98
CA LEU A 15 -48.17 -27.83 39.05
C LEU A 15 -48.35 -27.41 37.56
N GLY A 16 -48.24 -28.33 36.58
CA GLY A 16 -48.01 -29.78 36.63
C GLY A 16 -47.08 -30.29 35.51
N ARG A 17 -46.75 -31.59 35.54
CA ARG A 17 -45.68 -32.24 34.76
C ARG A 17 -46.23 -33.46 34.03
N ASN A 18 -45.66 -33.85 32.89
CA ASN A 18 -45.52 -35.27 32.52
C ASN A 18 -44.41 -35.52 31.49
N GLN A 19 -43.84 -36.73 31.53
CA GLN A 19 -42.93 -37.33 30.54
C GLN A 19 -43.77 -38.12 29.50
N GLU A 20 -43.30 -38.88 28.50
CA GLU A 20 -42.05 -39.63 28.26
C GLU A 20 -42.02 -40.06 26.76
N SER A 21 -40.91 -40.25 26.03
CA SER A 21 -40.19 -41.55 25.89
C SER A 21 -39.39 -41.64 24.55
N LEU A 22 -38.61 -42.71 24.33
CA LEU A 22 -37.76 -43.08 23.17
C LEU A 22 -37.71 -44.63 23.04
N PRO A 23 -37.16 -45.29 21.97
CA PRO A 23 -36.72 -44.85 20.63
C PRO A 23 -37.69 -45.39 19.53
N PRO A 24 -37.51 -46.45 18.67
CA PRO A 24 -36.38 -47.28 18.17
C PRO A 24 -36.13 -47.20 16.62
N PRO A 25 -35.14 -47.93 16.00
CA PRO A 25 -34.66 -47.63 14.62
C PRO A 25 -34.67 -48.78 13.57
N THR A 26 -34.67 -48.42 12.27
CA THR A 26 -34.28 -49.21 11.07
C THR A 26 -34.09 -48.25 9.87
N LYS A 27 -33.41 -48.53 8.74
CA LYS A 27 -32.22 -49.32 8.35
C LYS A 27 -32.03 -49.12 6.83
N SER A 28 -30.79 -48.82 6.38
CA SER A 28 -30.23 -49.08 5.03
C SER A 28 -30.98 -48.69 3.74
N SER A 29 -30.36 -47.81 2.95
CA SER A 29 -30.06 -48.09 1.54
C SER A 29 -28.66 -47.53 1.21
N SER A 30 -27.92 -48.17 0.30
CA SER A 30 -26.51 -47.86 0.04
C SER A 30 -26.23 -47.76 -1.45
N TYR A 31 -25.64 -46.64 -1.89
CA TYR A 31 -25.02 -46.51 -3.21
C TYR A 31 -23.53 -46.21 -3.07
N GLN A 32 -22.69 -47.21 -3.36
CA GLN A 32 -21.24 -47.04 -3.47
C GLN A 32 -20.85 -46.66 -4.90
N SER A 33 -20.29 -45.47 -5.10
CA SER A 33 -19.55 -45.11 -6.31
C SER A 33 -18.05 -45.34 -6.08
N GLN A 34 -17.51 -46.45 -6.58
CA GLN A 34 -16.08 -46.76 -6.44
C GLN A 34 -15.23 -45.87 -7.36
N PRO A 35 -14.14 -45.24 -6.86
CA PRO A 35 -13.10 -44.69 -7.73
C PRO A 35 -12.31 -45.84 -8.37
N ARG A 36 -12.15 -45.81 -9.70
CA ARG A 36 -11.39 -46.84 -10.44
C ARG A 36 -9.89 -46.75 -10.11
N SER A 37 -9.38 -47.72 -9.36
CA SER A 37 -7.94 -47.91 -9.18
C SER A 37 -7.27 -48.38 -10.47
N LEU A 38 -6.52 -47.50 -11.13
CA LEU A 38 -5.56 -47.87 -12.17
C LEU A 38 -4.22 -48.25 -11.52
N LYS A 39 -3.95 -49.55 -11.43
CA LYS A 39 -2.65 -50.08 -11.03
C LYS A 39 -1.63 -49.81 -12.14
N CYS A 40 -0.56 -49.09 -11.85
CA CYS A 40 0.66 -49.11 -12.67
C CYS A 40 1.71 -50.01 -11.98
N ILE A 41 2.35 -50.90 -12.74
CA ILE A 41 3.29 -51.91 -12.22
C ILE A 41 4.72 -51.45 -12.52
N HIS A 42 5.63 -51.61 -11.55
CA HIS A 42 7.05 -51.25 -11.71
C HIS A 42 7.76 -52.02 -12.83
N SER A 43 8.54 -51.30 -13.64
CA SER A 43 9.90 -51.72 -14.04
C SER A 43 10.71 -50.49 -14.49
N GLY A 44 12.05 -50.59 -14.53
CA GLY A 44 12.93 -49.50 -15.01
C GLY A 44 13.96 -48.97 -14.01
N LYS A 45 14.86 -49.83 -13.51
CA LYS A 45 16.00 -49.40 -12.68
C LYS A 45 17.05 -48.68 -13.53
N TRP A 46 17.30 -47.39 -13.26
CA TRP A 46 18.52 -46.71 -13.71
C TRP A 46 19.46 -46.52 -12.52
N LYS A 47 20.74 -46.88 -12.70
CA LYS A 47 21.76 -46.78 -11.65
C LYS A 47 22.43 -45.42 -11.72
N THR A 48 22.28 -44.60 -10.70
CA THR A 48 23.19 -43.47 -10.46
C THR A 48 24.54 -44.01 -10.05
N LEU A 49 25.59 -43.73 -10.85
CA LEU A 49 26.98 -43.84 -10.42
C LEU A 49 27.48 -42.44 -10.06
N PRO A 50 28.31 -42.29 -9.02
CA PRO A 50 28.76 -40.99 -8.55
C PRO A 50 29.88 -40.46 -9.46
N PHE A 51 29.69 -39.26 -10.03
CA PHE A 51 30.80 -38.51 -10.62
C PHE A 51 31.34 -37.54 -9.57
N GLN A 52 32.61 -37.69 -9.19
CA GLN A 52 33.26 -36.78 -8.26
C GLN A 52 33.54 -35.44 -8.94
N PHE A 53 32.93 -34.37 -8.44
CA PHE A 53 33.50 -33.04 -8.63
C PHE A 53 34.69 -32.89 -7.69
N SER A 54 35.87 -32.61 -8.26
CA SER A 54 36.99 -31.99 -7.55
C SER A 54 37.31 -30.68 -8.28
N ALA A 55 37.61 -29.62 -7.53
CA ALA A 55 37.64 -28.26 -8.06
C ALA A 55 39.02 -27.87 -8.61
N GLY A 56 39.06 -26.89 -9.53
CA GLY A 56 40.32 -26.20 -9.84
C GLY A 56 40.47 -25.54 -11.21
N SER A 57 39.74 -24.45 -11.48
CA SER A 57 40.30 -23.31 -12.24
C SER A 57 39.39 -22.08 -12.12
N HIS A 58 40.01 -20.90 -12.01
CA HIS A 58 39.30 -19.63 -11.81
C HIS A 58 38.55 -19.17 -13.06
N LEU A 59 37.34 -18.65 -12.87
CA LEU A 59 36.77 -17.66 -13.79
C LEU A 59 37.51 -16.34 -13.56
N SER A 60 38.40 -15.97 -14.48
CA SER A 60 38.99 -14.63 -14.54
C SER A 60 38.21 -13.75 -15.51
N THR A 61 38.05 -12.48 -15.12
CA THR A 61 37.02 -11.59 -15.68
C THR A 61 37.66 -10.56 -16.63
N TRP A 62 37.18 -10.54 -17.89
CA TRP A 62 37.26 -9.38 -18.81
C TRP A 62 38.66 -9.00 -19.36
N PRO A 63 38.77 -8.10 -20.37
CA PRO A 63 37.72 -7.26 -20.97
C PRO A 63 37.43 -7.45 -22.46
N ALA A 64 36.28 -6.91 -22.86
CA ALA A 64 35.95 -6.56 -24.25
C ALA A 64 36.36 -5.11 -24.55
N TYR A 65 36.33 -4.74 -25.84
CA TYR A 65 36.50 -3.38 -26.40
C TYR A 65 37.81 -2.63 -26.10
N ALA A 66 38.68 -2.58 -27.11
CA ALA A 66 39.56 -1.43 -27.36
C ALA A 66 39.85 -1.32 -28.86
N SER A 67 39.46 -0.21 -29.48
CA SER A 67 39.79 0.13 -30.87
C SER A 67 40.64 1.40 -30.88
N GLY A 68 41.78 1.38 -31.57
CA GLY A 68 42.46 2.60 -32.02
C GLY A 68 43.80 2.95 -31.37
N GLN A 69 44.87 2.69 -32.13
CA GLN A 69 46.07 3.54 -32.31
C GLN A 69 47.03 3.81 -31.11
N ALA A 70 48.20 4.37 -31.47
CA ALA A 70 49.40 4.71 -30.69
C ALA A 70 50.26 3.51 -30.20
N VAL A 71 51.61 3.44 -30.29
CA VAL A 71 52.73 4.44 -30.26
C VAL A 71 52.98 4.92 -28.81
N LEU A 72 54.13 4.70 -28.14
CA LEU A 72 55.48 4.23 -28.51
C LEU A 72 56.25 3.63 -27.29
N GLN A 73 57.47 3.11 -27.53
CA GLN A 73 58.60 2.95 -26.58
C GLN A 73 58.40 2.08 -25.31
N ASN A 74 59.19 1.03 -25.09
CA ASN A 74 60.55 1.17 -24.55
C ASN A 74 61.45 -0.05 -24.80
N SER A 75 62.60 0.13 -25.47
CA SER A 75 63.82 -0.69 -25.26
C SER A 75 65.04 -0.11 -26.00
N GLN A 76 65.99 0.39 -25.23
CA GLN A 76 67.38 0.68 -25.59
C GLN A 76 68.21 0.69 -24.28
N PRO A 77 69.56 0.59 -24.30
CA PRO A 77 70.43 0.39 -25.45
C PRO A 77 71.39 -0.81 -25.28
N CYS A 78 72.19 -1.11 -26.32
CA CYS A 78 73.67 -1.05 -26.18
C CYS A 78 74.41 -1.15 -27.52
N CYS A 79 75.62 -0.57 -27.54
CA CYS A 79 76.70 -0.74 -28.53
C CYS A 79 76.43 -0.30 -29.99
N ASP A 80 76.87 0.92 -30.33
CA ASP A 80 77.42 1.24 -31.66
C ASP A 80 78.61 0.31 -32.01
N PRO A 81 78.88 0.10 -33.30
CA PRO A 81 79.98 0.88 -33.88
C PRO A 81 79.70 1.47 -35.26
N GLU A 82 80.64 2.30 -35.70
CA GLU A 82 80.55 3.22 -36.82
C GLU A 82 80.24 2.62 -38.21
N LYS A 83 79.43 3.36 -38.98
CA LYS A 83 79.50 3.59 -40.43
C LYS A 83 80.22 2.51 -41.27
N ARG A 84 79.44 1.66 -41.93
CA ARG A 84 79.72 1.27 -43.32
C ARG A 84 78.54 1.59 -44.22
N SER A 85 78.79 2.40 -45.23
CA SER A 85 77.88 2.64 -46.33
C SER A 85 77.76 1.39 -47.20
N SER A 86 76.54 0.90 -47.39
CA SER A 86 76.18 0.16 -48.59
C SER A 86 74.86 0.72 -49.09
N GLU A 87 74.85 1.19 -50.33
CA GLU A 87 73.61 1.41 -51.05
C GLU A 87 72.92 0.05 -51.23
N GLN A 88 71.61 -0.01 -51.04
CA GLN A 88 70.81 -1.13 -51.52
C GLN A 88 69.41 -0.67 -51.89
N ALA A 89 69.04 -0.92 -53.15
CA ALA A 89 67.91 -0.31 -53.81
C ALA A 89 66.56 -0.77 -53.26
N SER A 90 65.53 0.05 -53.49
CA SER A 90 64.13 -0.29 -53.29
C SER A 90 63.74 -1.49 -54.17
N LEU A 91 63.79 -2.71 -53.62
CA LEU A 91 63.28 -3.89 -54.29
C LEU A 91 61.75 -3.93 -54.19
N THR A 92 61.08 -3.20 -55.07
CA THR A 92 59.68 -3.44 -55.43
C THR A 92 59.55 -4.79 -56.13
N ILE A 93 59.51 -5.86 -55.34
CA ILE A 93 59.21 -7.21 -55.82
C ILE A 93 57.79 -7.16 -56.41
N ALA A 94 57.71 -7.25 -57.74
CA ALA A 94 56.44 -7.32 -58.45
C ALA A 94 55.63 -8.52 -57.93
N LYS A 95 54.34 -8.29 -57.66
CA LYS A 95 53.47 -9.31 -57.06
C LYS A 95 53.38 -10.52 -58.01
N PRO A 96 53.45 -11.78 -57.52
CA PRO A 96 53.39 -12.94 -58.40
C PRO A 96 52.05 -12.98 -59.14
N ARG A 97 52.07 -13.03 -60.48
CA ARG A 97 50.85 -12.99 -61.33
C ARG A 97 49.76 -14.00 -60.93
N TYR A 98 50.17 -15.15 -60.41
CA TYR A 98 49.26 -16.18 -59.89
C TYR A 98 48.46 -15.71 -58.66
N LEU A 99 49.11 -14.97 -57.75
CA LEU A 99 48.45 -14.36 -56.59
C LEU A 99 47.55 -13.19 -57.03
N GLU A 100 47.94 -12.42 -58.05
CA GLU A 100 47.10 -11.36 -58.62
C GLU A 100 45.81 -11.94 -59.23
N GLN A 101 45.91 -13.08 -59.94
CA GLN A 101 44.77 -13.82 -60.51
C GLN A 101 43.85 -14.43 -59.44
N MET A 102 44.41 -14.99 -58.37
CA MET A 102 43.62 -15.47 -57.22
C MET A 102 42.87 -14.31 -56.55
N GLU A 103 43.51 -13.16 -56.39
CA GLU A 103 42.88 -11.99 -55.78
C GLU A 103 41.83 -11.31 -56.66
N SER A 104 41.95 -11.32 -57.99
CA SER A 104 40.87 -10.84 -58.87
C SER A 104 39.66 -11.76 -58.78
N TYR A 105 39.88 -13.08 -58.87
CA TYR A 105 38.81 -14.07 -58.73
C TYR A 105 38.09 -13.96 -57.38
N LEU A 106 38.82 -13.79 -56.27
CA LEU A 106 38.22 -13.54 -54.95
C LEU A 106 37.32 -12.31 -54.94
N ARG A 107 37.77 -11.19 -55.54
CA ARG A 107 37.03 -9.93 -55.54
C ARG A 107 35.77 -10.02 -56.39
N GLU A 108 35.86 -10.67 -57.55
CA GLU A 108 34.73 -10.88 -58.46
C GLU A 108 33.66 -11.78 -57.82
N GLU A 109 34.05 -12.95 -57.30
CA GLU A 109 33.10 -13.91 -56.72
C GLU A 109 32.47 -13.40 -55.41
N VAL A 110 33.23 -12.70 -54.55
CA VAL A 110 32.68 -12.09 -53.32
C VAL A 110 31.78 -10.88 -53.62
N GLN A 111 31.93 -10.21 -54.77
CA GLN A 111 31.01 -9.15 -55.23
C GLN A 111 29.75 -9.71 -55.89
N ALA A 112 29.78 -10.94 -56.41
CA ALA A 112 28.61 -11.62 -56.97
C ALA A 112 27.63 -12.16 -55.89
N LEU A 113 28.07 -12.25 -54.63
CA LEU A 113 27.26 -12.76 -53.52
C LEU A 113 26.26 -11.72 -52.98
N ASP A 114 24.98 -12.12 -52.91
CA ASP A 114 23.93 -11.34 -52.27
C ASP A 114 24.09 -11.28 -50.74
N LEU A 115 24.43 -10.09 -50.25
CA LEU A 115 24.72 -9.81 -48.84
C LEU A 115 23.47 -9.49 -47.99
N THR A 116 22.26 -9.52 -48.57
CA THR A 116 21.03 -9.12 -47.87
C THR A 116 20.40 -10.21 -46.99
N LYS A 117 20.96 -11.43 -46.99
CA LYS A 117 20.47 -12.58 -46.24
C LYS A 117 21.25 -12.78 -44.93
N ASP A 118 20.60 -13.28 -43.88
CA ASP A 118 21.24 -13.55 -42.58
C ASP A 118 22.48 -14.46 -42.66
N ASN A 119 22.52 -15.37 -43.63
CA ASN A 119 23.66 -16.26 -43.92
C ASN A 119 24.82 -15.58 -44.67
N ALA A 120 24.83 -14.25 -44.88
CA ALA A 120 25.83 -13.55 -45.72
C ALA A 120 27.29 -13.79 -45.32
N GLN A 121 27.58 -14.08 -44.05
CA GLN A 121 28.93 -14.49 -43.63
C GLN A 121 29.26 -15.93 -44.02
N GLU A 122 28.32 -16.87 -43.91
CA GLU A 122 28.54 -18.26 -44.38
C GLU A 122 28.73 -18.33 -45.89
N LEU A 123 27.96 -17.56 -46.65
CA LEU A 123 28.05 -17.53 -48.13
C LEU A 123 29.44 -17.06 -48.58
N LYS A 124 30.01 -16.06 -47.90
CA LYS A 124 31.39 -15.59 -48.18
C LYS A 124 32.45 -16.67 -48.00
N LEU A 125 32.26 -17.63 -47.09
CA LEU A 125 33.28 -18.66 -46.81
C LEU A 125 33.56 -19.55 -48.03
N GLN A 126 32.63 -19.68 -48.98
CA GLN A 126 32.79 -20.56 -50.14
C GLN A 126 33.91 -20.08 -51.10
N PRO A 127 33.90 -18.84 -51.64
CA PRO A 127 35.03 -18.30 -52.40
C PRO A 127 36.39 -18.39 -51.69
N TYR A 128 36.44 -18.11 -50.38
CA TYR A 128 37.69 -18.25 -49.61
C TYR A 128 38.13 -19.73 -49.48
N ARG A 129 37.20 -20.68 -49.32
CA ARG A 129 37.49 -22.13 -49.24
C ARG A 129 38.05 -22.69 -50.55
N GLU A 130 37.54 -22.22 -51.68
CA GLU A 130 37.98 -22.59 -53.04
C GLU A 130 39.37 -22.04 -53.35
N ILE A 131 39.60 -20.76 -53.09
CA ILE A 131 40.90 -20.12 -53.32
C ILE A 131 41.97 -20.66 -52.37
N PHE A 132 41.60 -21.02 -51.14
CA PHE A 132 42.50 -21.73 -50.24
C PHE A 132 42.83 -23.14 -50.74
N GLU A 133 41.93 -23.84 -51.45
CA GLU A 133 42.29 -25.10 -52.12
C GLU A 133 43.27 -24.85 -53.28
N PHE A 134 42.97 -23.92 -54.19
CA PHE A 134 43.88 -23.59 -55.30
C PHE A 134 45.28 -23.17 -54.80
N PHE A 135 45.35 -22.46 -53.66
CA PHE A 135 46.60 -22.13 -52.98
C PHE A 135 47.31 -23.40 -52.48
N ILE A 136 46.61 -24.26 -51.75
CA ILE A 136 47.12 -25.55 -51.23
C ILE A 136 47.62 -26.47 -52.36
N GLU A 137 46.93 -26.51 -53.50
CA GLU A 137 47.30 -27.27 -54.70
C GLU A 137 48.67 -26.86 -55.27
N ALA A 138 49.02 -25.58 -55.20
CA ALA A 138 50.30 -25.08 -55.68
C ALA A 138 51.49 -25.50 -54.79
N PHE A 139 51.30 -25.64 -53.47
CA PHE A 139 52.37 -25.93 -52.50
C PHE A 139 52.68 -27.42 -52.35
N LYS A 140 53.24 -28.03 -53.40
CA LYS A 140 53.53 -29.48 -53.49
C LYS A 140 54.25 -30.11 -52.28
N THR A 141 55.10 -29.36 -51.57
CA THR A 141 55.81 -29.85 -50.36
C THR A 141 55.01 -29.72 -49.06
N TYR A 142 54.12 -28.73 -48.94
CA TYR A 142 53.38 -28.44 -47.72
C TYR A 142 51.89 -28.82 -47.79
N LYS A 143 51.39 -29.20 -48.97
CA LYS A 143 50.00 -29.62 -49.21
C LYS A 143 49.45 -30.57 -48.14
N PRO A 144 50.13 -31.66 -47.72
CA PRO A 144 49.58 -32.58 -46.71
C PRO A 144 49.27 -31.90 -45.36
N LEU A 145 50.12 -30.96 -44.92
CA LEU A 145 49.91 -30.23 -43.67
C LEU A 145 48.79 -29.19 -43.80
N LEU A 146 48.77 -28.43 -44.90
CA LEU A 146 47.75 -27.41 -45.12
C LEU A 146 46.37 -28.01 -45.35
N SER A 147 46.26 -29.14 -46.08
CA SER A 147 45.02 -29.90 -46.21
C SER A 147 44.55 -30.48 -44.87
N ALA A 148 45.45 -30.98 -44.01
CA ALA A 148 45.07 -31.45 -42.68
C ALA A 148 44.50 -30.31 -41.81
N ILE A 149 45.16 -29.15 -41.80
CA ILE A 149 44.69 -27.95 -41.09
C ILE A 149 43.32 -27.50 -41.64
N LYS A 150 43.15 -27.47 -42.97
CA LYS A 150 41.86 -27.15 -43.61
C LYS A 150 40.76 -28.10 -43.14
N ASN A 151 40.99 -29.42 -43.20
CA ASN A 151 39.99 -30.43 -42.87
C ASN A 151 39.47 -30.31 -41.42
N GLU A 152 40.34 -30.05 -40.44
CA GLU A 152 39.93 -29.85 -39.04
C GLU A 152 38.98 -28.63 -38.88
N TYR A 153 39.25 -27.52 -39.59
CA TYR A 153 38.35 -26.37 -39.60
C TYR A 153 37.04 -26.68 -40.34
N GLU A 154 37.05 -27.42 -41.45
CA GLU A 154 35.83 -27.81 -42.15
C GLU A 154 34.92 -28.72 -41.30
N ILE A 155 35.50 -29.75 -40.67
CA ILE A 155 34.78 -30.63 -39.73
C ILE A 155 34.19 -29.83 -38.57
N THR A 156 34.97 -28.89 -38.01
CA THR A 156 34.51 -28.03 -36.90
C THR A 156 33.34 -27.13 -37.32
N LEU A 157 33.38 -26.55 -38.52
CA LEU A 157 32.30 -25.72 -39.06
C LEU A 157 31.01 -26.53 -39.29
N ASP A 158 31.11 -27.74 -39.82
CA ASP A 158 29.92 -28.57 -40.06
C ASP A 158 29.30 -29.09 -38.76
N VAL A 159 30.11 -29.42 -37.74
CA VAL A 159 29.63 -29.70 -36.37
C VAL A 159 28.93 -28.47 -35.73
N GLN A 160 29.37 -27.24 -36.05
CA GLN A 160 28.68 -26.03 -35.60
C GLN A 160 27.35 -25.82 -36.35
N ARG A 161 27.31 -26.06 -37.67
CA ARG A 161 26.08 -26.00 -38.47
C ARG A 161 25.03 -27.00 -38.02
N GLU A 162 25.42 -28.23 -37.67
CA GLU A 162 24.50 -29.23 -37.10
C GLU A 162 23.90 -28.76 -35.76
N LYS A 163 24.73 -28.18 -34.87
CA LYS A 163 24.24 -27.59 -33.61
C LYS A 163 23.26 -26.44 -33.84
N ILE A 164 23.52 -25.56 -34.81
CA ILE A 164 22.59 -24.47 -35.19
C ILE A 164 21.27 -25.04 -35.70
N ARG A 165 21.31 -26.02 -36.62
CA ARG A 165 20.11 -26.72 -37.13
C ARG A 165 19.30 -27.41 -36.03
N ALA A 166 19.96 -27.99 -35.03
CA ALA A 166 19.31 -28.63 -33.89
C ALA A 166 18.61 -27.65 -32.93
N LEU A 167 19.04 -26.38 -32.89
CA LEU A 167 18.43 -25.33 -32.06
C LEU A 167 17.21 -24.66 -32.73
N GLU A 168 17.09 -24.71 -34.06
CA GLU A 168 16.01 -24.01 -34.78
C GLU A 168 14.59 -24.50 -34.42
N PRO A 169 14.32 -25.82 -34.27
CA PRO A 169 13.03 -26.31 -33.77
C PRO A 169 12.71 -25.82 -32.35
N LEU A 170 13.74 -25.60 -31.51
CA LEU A 170 13.55 -25.09 -30.15
C LEU A 170 13.18 -23.60 -30.15
N LYS A 171 13.77 -22.78 -31.03
CA LYS A 171 13.35 -21.38 -31.24
C LYS A 171 11.90 -21.31 -31.73
N SER A 172 11.54 -22.11 -32.72
CA SER A 172 10.18 -22.20 -33.26
C SER A 172 9.14 -22.62 -32.19
N MET A 173 9.50 -23.59 -31.35
CA MET A 173 8.68 -24.00 -30.21
C MET A 173 8.55 -22.88 -29.17
N PHE A 174 9.63 -22.17 -28.85
CA PHE A 174 9.63 -21.06 -27.91
C PHE A 174 8.73 -19.91 -28.39
N ALA A 175 8.83 -19.51 -29.66
CA ALA A 175 7.93 -18.53 -30.27
C ALA A 175 6.46 -18.98 -30.16
N THR A 176 6.17 -20.21 -30.56
CA THR A 176 4.81 -20.80 -30.48
C THR A 176 4.24 -20.84 -29.05
N VAL A 177 5.10 -21.01 -28.03
CA VAL A 177 4.70 -20.97 -26.62
C VAL A 177 4.50 -19.53 -26.14
N SER A 178 5.38 -18.60 -26.55
CA SER A 178 5.25 -17.17 -26.29
C SER A 178 3.92 -16.63 -26.83
N ASP A 179 3.58 -16.94 -28.08
CA ASP A 179 2.33 -16.52 -28.73
C ASP A 179 1.08 -17.06 -28.01
N LYS A 180 1.13 -18.30 -27.51
CA LYS A 180 0.04 -18.87 -26.69
C LYS A 180 -0.08 -18.18 -25.34
N CYS A 181 1.03 -17.77 -24.73
CA CYS A 181 1.04 -17.01 -23.49
C CYS A 181 0.51 -15.58 -23.69
N THR A 182 0.97 -14.85 -24.71
CA THR A 182 0.46 -13.50 -25.03
C THR A 182 -1.02 -13.54 -25.41
N GLN A 183 -1.46 -14.54 -26.20
CA GLN A 183 -2.87 -14.75 -26.51
C GLN A 183 -3.70 -14.98 -25.23
N LYS A 184 -3.25 -15.85 -24.31
CA LYS A 184 -3.94 -16.10 -23.03
C LYS A 184 -4.01 -14.85 -22.15
N ILE A 185 -2.94 -14.07 -22.07
CA ILE A 185 -2.91 -12.79 -21.35
C ILE A 185 -3.90 -11.80 -21.98
N SER A 186 -3.98 -11.72 -23.31
CA SER A 186 -4.92 -10.83 -24.00
C SER A 186 -6.39 -11.22 -23.77
N ALA A 187 -6.67 -12.53 -23.68
CA ALA A 187 -8.01 -13.05 -23.40
C ALA A 187 -8.46 -12.69 -21.97
N LEU A 188 -7.60 -12.93 -20.96
CA LEU A 188 -7.88 -12.58 -19.57
C LEU A 188 -8.10 -11.06 -19.41
N LYS A 189 -7.20 -10.23 -19.98
CA LYS A 189 -7.37 -8.77 -19.97
C LYS A 189 -8.67 -8.32 -20.63
N LYS A 190 -9.14 -9.01 -21.67
CA LYS A 190 -10.43 -8.70 -22.33
C LYS A 190 -11.63 -9.07 -21.45
N GLU A 191 -11.56 -10.18 -20.71
CA GLU A 191 -12.58 -10.61 -19.76
C GLU A 191 -12.65 -9.68 -18.53
N GLU A 192 -11.50 -9.32 -17.95
CA GLU A 192 -11.38 -8.35 -16.85
C GLU A 192 -11.95 -7.00 -17.25
N ASN A 193 -11.60 -6.47 -18.42
CA ASN A 193 -12.15 -5.22 -18.95
C ASN A 193 -13.68 -5.29 -19.20
N ALA A 194 -14.23 -6.47 -19.48
CA ALA A 194 -15.68 -6.64 -19.57
C ALA A 194 -16.34 -6.58 -18.18
N LYS A 195 -15.78 -7.27 -17.19
CA LYS A 195 -16.25 -7.26 -15.79
C LYS A 195 -16.16 -5.87 -15.15
N ILE A 196 -15.07 -5.14 -15.39
CA ILE A 196 -14.92 -3.74 -14.95
C ILE A 196 -16.03 -2.88 -15.57
N LYS A 197 -16.34 -3.04 -16.86
CA LYS A 197 -17.40 -2.29 -17.55
C LYS A 197 -18.81 -2.64 -17.08
N THR A 198 -19.08 -3.85 -16.58
CA THR A 198 -20.37 -4.17 -15.95
C THR A 198 -20.46 -3.57 -14.55
N LEU A 199 -19.42 -3.73 -13.72
CA LEU A 199 -19.36 -3.18 -12.36
C LEU A 199 -19.43 -1.64 -12.34
N MET A 200 -18.85 -0.96 -13.33
CA MET A 200 -18.98 0.50 -13.47
C MET A 200 -20.41 0.95 -13.79
N LYS A 201 -21.17 0.18 -14.59
CA LYS A 201 -22.60 0.46 -14.85
C LYS A 201 -23.45 0.21 -13.62
N GLU A 202 -23.17 -0.87 -12.89
CA GLU A 202 -23.85 -1.20 -11.63
C GLU A 202 -23.60 -0.15 -10.55
N LYS A 203 -22.35 0.28 -10.34
CA LYS A 203 -22.01 1.42 -9.48
C LYS A 203 -22.79 2.68 -9.84
N LEU A 204 -22.89 3.01 -11.14
CA LEU A 204 -23.64 4.18 -11.60
C LEU A 204 -25.16 4.06 -11.37
N TYR A 205 -25.71 2.85 -11.50
CA TYR A 205 -27.11 2.56 -11.17
C TYR A 205 -27.38 2.71 -9.66
N LEU A 206 -26.54 2.09 -8.82
CA LEU A 206 -26.66 2.15 -7.36
C LEU A 206 -26.53 3.58 -6.83
N LEU A 207 -25.65 4.41 -7.39
CA LEU A 207 -25.55 5.84 -7.03
C LEU A 207 -26.86 6.59 -7.34
N LYS A 208 -27.44 6.40 -8.53
CA LYS A 208 -28.74 7.00 -8.89
C LYS A 208 -29.88 6.55 -7.97
N LEU A 209 -29.88 5.28 -7.56
CA LEU A 209 -30.86 4.74 -6.62
C LEU A 209 -30.69 5.36 -5.22
N ILE A 210 -29.45 5.49 -4.74
CA ILE A 210 -29.12 6.16 -3.47
C ILE A 210 -29.60 7.62 -3.49
N ASP A 211 -29.37 8.35 -4.59
CA ASP A 211 -29.79 9.74 -4.70
C ASP A 211 -31.32 9.89 -4.74
N LYS A 212 -32.04 9.02 -5.49
CA LYS A 212 -33.51 8.94 -5.43
C LYS A 212 -34.02 8.69 -4.00
N MET A 213 -33.41 7.76 -3.27
CA MET A 213 -33.80 7.48 -1.87
C MET A 213 -33.49 8.63 -0.90
N LYS A 214 -32.46 9.46 -1.18
CA LYS A 214 -32.23 10.71 -0.43
C LYS A 214 -33.34 11.74 -0.69
N GLU A 215 -33.75 11.90 -1.94
CA GLU A 215 -34.86 12.80 -2.33
C GLU A 215 -36.19 12.36 -1.69
N GLU A 216 -36.51 11.07 -1.75
CA GLU A 216 -37.69 10.49 -1.09
C GLU A 216 -37.64 10.70 0.43
N LYS A 217 -36.49 10.46 1.07
CA LYS A 217 -36.29 10.74 2.50
C LYS A 217 -36.46 12.22 2.84
N ALA A 218 -35.95 13.13 2.02
CA ALA A 218 -36.10 14.57 2.23
C ALA A 218 -37.56 15.03 2.10
N SER A 219 -38.28 14.50 1.10
CA SER A 219 -39.72 14.73 0.90
C SER A 219 -40.54 14.23 2.09
N LEU A 220 -40.28 13.00 2.57
CA LEU A 220 -40.95 12.44 3.74
C LEU A 220 -40.64 13.22 5.02
N GLN A 221 -39.39 13.65 5.22
CA GLN A 221 -39.03 14.50 6.37
C GLN A 221 -39.74 15.85 6.32
N ALA A 222 -39.88 16.48 5.16
CA ALA A 222 -40.64 17.72 5.00
C ALA A 222 -42.14 17.52 5.33
N GLN A 223 -42.72 16.38 4.95
CA GLN A 223 -44.10 16.01 5.31
C GLN A 223 -44.25 15.77 6.83
N VAL A 224 -43.31 15.06 7.47
CA VAL A 224 -43.29 14.86 8.93
C VAL A 224 -43.20 16.20 9.66
N ASN A 225 -42.29 17.09 9.25
CA ASN A 225 -42.14 18.41 9.86
C ASN A 225 -43.43 19.26 9.71
N LYS A 226 -44.11 19.17 8.56
CA LYS A 226 -45.41 19.82 8.34
C LYS A 226 -46.49 19.24 9.25
N LEU A 227 -46.60 17.92 9.36
CA LEU A 227 -47.57 17.27 10.24
C LEU A 227 -47.33 17.61 11.72
N GLN A 228 -46.06 17.64 12.16
CA GLN A 228 -45.71 18.08 13.51
C GLN A 228 -46.15 19.53 13.78
N LYS A 229 -45.95 20.45 12.82
CA LYS A 229 -46.43 21.83 12.92
C LYS A 229 -47.96 21.89 13.02
N ASN A 230 -48.68 21.26 12.09
CA ASN A 230 -50.14 21.21 12.11
C ASN A 230 -50.70 20.65 13.44
N VAL A 231 -50.08 19.59 13.97
CA VAL A 231 -50.46 19.00 15.26
C VAL A 231 -50.21 19.96 16.43
N ALA A 232 -49.12 20.71 16.41
CA ALA A 232 -48.85 21.74 17.42
C ALA A 232 -49.86 22.91 17.35
N GLU A 233 -50.28 23.30 16.15
CA GLU A 233 -51.32 24.31 15.92
C GLU A 233 -52.69 23.83 16.43
N GLU A 234 -53.09 22.60 16.14
CA GLU A 234 -54.31 21.97 16.68
C GLU A 234 -54.30 21.85 18.22
N TYR A 235 -53.17 21.43 18.81
CA TYR A 235 -53.03 21.39 20.28
C TYR A 235 -53.16 22.79 20.92
N LEU A 236 -52.68 23.84 20.24
CA LEU A 236 -52.84 25.22 20.69
C LEU A 236 -54.30 25.69 20.56
N HIS A 237 -54.98 25.38 19.45
CA HIS A 237 -56.40 25.65 19.27
C HIS A 237 -57.26 24.97 20.34
N TYR A 238 -57.07 23.67 20.56
CA TYR A 238 -57.78 22.91 21.60
C TYR A 238 -57.55 23.50 23.00
N ARG A 239 -56.31 23.90 23.33
CA ARG A 239 -55.99 24.55 24.60
C ARG A 239 -56.73 25.87 24.77
N ASN A 240 -56.68 26.73 23.75
CA ASN A 240 -57.35 28.04 23.75
C ASN A 240 -58.87 27.86 23.91
N GLU A 241 -59.47 26.87 23.25
CA GLU A 241 -60.90 26.56 23.40
C GLU A 241 -61.22 26.04 24.82
N CYS A 242 -60.38 25.16 25.38
CA CYS A 242 -60.54 24.69 26.75
C CYS A 242 -60.45 25.82 27.78
N ASP A 243 -59.55 26.77 27.60
CA ASP A 243 -59.40 27.92 28.52
C ASP A 243 -60.56 28.92 28.36
N ALA A 244 -61.08 29.14 27.14
CA ALA A 244 -62.31 29.91 26.91
C ALA A 244 -63.56 29.24 27.52
N ARG A 245 -63.70 27.90 27.38
CA ARG A 245 -64.79 27.13 27.99
C ARG A 245 -64.78 27.20 29.52
N LYS A 246 -63.60 27.23 30.17
CA LYS A 246 -63.48 27.44 31.63
C LYS A 246 -64.01 28.80 32.05
N LEU A 247 -63.69 29.85 31.30
CA LEU A 247 -64.11 31.22 31.59
C LEU A 247 -65.64 31.34 31.51
N LEU A 248 -66.25 30.87 30.41
CA LEU A 248 -67.72 30.81 30.28
C LEU A 248 -68.43 29.98 31.37
N LEU A 249 -67.77 28.95 31.91
CA LEU A 249 -68.30 28.17 33.05
C LEU A 249 -68.17 28.89 34.39
N ALA A 250 -67.20 29.81 34.55
CA ALA A 250 -67.14 30.70 35.71
C ALA A 250 -68.30 31.71 35.65
N ASP A 251 -68.43 32.42 34.53
CA ASP A 251 -69.51 33.41 34.28
C ASP A 251 -70.90 32.77 34.52
N LEU A 252 -71.14 31.57 33.98
CA LEU A 252 -72.41 30.86 34.17
C LEU A 252 -72.69 30.49 35.64
N ASN A 253 -71.66 30.13 36.42
CA ASN A 253 -71.84 29.82 37.83
C ASN A 253 -72.07 31.08 38.67
N GLU A 254 -71.45 32.21 38.32
CA GLU A 254 -71.71 33.50 38.95
C GLU A 254 -73.15 33.97 38.68
N MET A 255 -73.56 34.01 37.40
CA MET A 255 -74.93 34.32 36.99
C MET A 255 -75.97 33.39 37.64
N ARG A 256 -75.65 32.10 37.79
CA ARG A 256 -76.55 31.12 38.44
C ARG A 256 -76.64 31.32 39.95
N SER A 257 -75.56 31.81 40.60
CA SER A 257 -75.57 32.16 42.02
C SER A 257 -76.48 33.37 42.26
N GLN A 258 -76.35 34.42 41.44
CA GLN A 258 -77.25 35.58 41.45
C GLN A 258 -78.73 35.20 41.22
N GLN A 259 -79.01 34.25 40.30
CA GLN A 259 -80.37 33.73 40.09
C GLN A 259 -80.92 32.92 41.27
N LEU A 260 -80.07 32.20 42.00
CA LEU A 260 -80.47 31.46 43.21
C LEU A 260 -80.81 32.40 44.36
N GLU A 261 -80.06 33.49 44.52
CA GLU A 261 -80.39 34.57 45.47
C GLU A 261 -81.73 35.24 45.11
N MET A 262 -81.98 35.52 43.83
CA MET A 262 -83.29 36.04 43.37
C MET A 262 -84.46 35.05 43.60
N THR A 263 -84.27 33.77 43.32
CA THR A 263 -85.36 32.77 43.46
C THR A 263 -85.69 32.41 44.90
N LEU A 264 -84.76 32.57 45.84
CA LEU A 264 -85.02 32.42 47.28
C LEU A 264 -86.07 33.42 47.81
N HIS A 265 -86.37 34.49 47.07
CA HIS A 265 -87.39 35.48 47.41
C HIS A 265 -88.76 35.27 46.73
N GLN A 266 -88.91 34.27 45.84
CA GLN A 266 -90.11 34.11 45.01
C GLN A 266 -90.61 32.66 44.82
N THR A 267 -90.87 31.94 45.92
CA THR A 267 -91.87 30.85 45.89
C THR A 267 -92.69 30.80 47.18
N GLN A 268 -93.94 31.27 47.12
CA GLN A 268 -94.98 30.82 48.04
C GLN A 268 -96.17 30.23 47.27
N ASP A 269 -96.58 29.06 47.73
CA ASP A 269 -97.95 28.52 47.70
C ASP A 269 -98.53 27.74 46.51
N ILE A 270 -99.56 26.97 46.91
CA ILE A 270 -100.64 26.31 46.16
C ILE A 270 -100.27 25.14 45.24
N LYS A 271 -100.58 23.93 45.74
CA LYS A 271 -100.97 22.77 44.93
C LYS A 271 -102.48 22.82 44.67
N SER A 272 -102.89 22.59 43.42
CA SER A 272 -104.13 21.87 43.11
C SER A 272 -104.11 21.38 41.66
N GLU A 273 -104.84 20.30 41.38
CA GLU A 273 -105.11 19.85 40.02
C GLU A 273 -106.60 20.00 39.76
N ASP A 274 -106.96 20.58 38.61
CA ASP A 274 -108.34 20.83 38.22
C ASP A 274 -108.52 20.54 36.72
N ILE A 275 -109.76 20.33 36.31
CA ILE A 275 -110.21 19.83 35.00
C ILE A 275 -109.64 20.64 33.82
N VAL A 276 -109.30 21.90 34.05
CA VAL A 276 -108.59 22.78 33.11
C VAL A 276 -107.30 22.14 32.57
N LYS A 277 -106.58 21.33 33.36
CA LYS A 277 -105.40 20.59 32.89
C LYS A 277 -105.72 19.64 31.72
N LEU A 278 -106.90 19.03 31.71
CA LEU A 278 -107.29 18.08 30.66
C LEU A 278 -107.70 18.81 29.36
N THR A 279 -108.40 19.94 29.47
CA THR A 279 -108.70 20.82 28.32
C THR A 279 -107.44 21.47 27.76
N LEU A 280 -106.47 21.80 28.62
CA LEU A 280 -105.14 22.28 28.23
C LEU A 280 -104.35 21.17 27.52
N ALA A 281 -104.33 19.94 28.06
CA ALA A 281 -103.70 18.79 27.41
C ALA A 281 -104.29 18.48 26.03
N LEU A 282 -105.61 18.62 25.85
CA LEU A 282 -106.26 18.45 24.54
C LEU A 282 -105.87 19.56 23.55
N LYS A 283 -105.74 20.82 24.00
CA LYS A 283 -105.19 21.91 23.18
C LYS A 283 -103.71 21.69 22.83
N ILE A 284 -102.91 21.19 23.77
CA ILE A 284 -101.51 20.82 23.57
C ILE A 284 -101.41 19.70 22.52
N ALA A 285 -102.13 18.59 22.68
CA ALA A 285 -102.14 17.50 21.70
C ALA A 285 -102.55 17.94 20.28
N ARG A 286 -103.50 18.89 20.13
CA ARG A 286 -103.85 19.48 18.82
C ARG A 286 -102.75 20.39 18.25
N ARG A 287 -102.07 21.15 19.10
CA ARG A 287 -100.91 21.97 18.71
C ARG A 287 -99.73 21.08 18.31
N ASP A 288 -99.49 20.00 19.03
CA ASP A 288 -98.38 19.08 18.79
C ASP A 288 -98.64 18.21 17.55
N LEU A 289 -99.89 17.82 17.28
CA LEU A 289 -100.30 17.26 15.98
C LEU A 289 -99.96 18.22 14.83
N THR A 290 -100.30 19.51 14.98
CA THR A 290 -99.98 20.52 13.97
C THR A 290 -98.46 20.71 13.81
N LYS A 291 -97.71 20.70 14.91
CA LYS A 291 -96.24 20.78 14.93
C LYS A 291 -95.61 19.59 14.22
N ALA A 292 -96.02 18.36 14.55
CA ALA A 292 -95.57 17.14 13.90
C ALA A 292 -95.95 17.10 12.40
N GLN A 293 -97.12 17.64 12.03
CA GLN A 293 -97.53 17.75 10.62
C GLN A 293 -96.70 18.77 9.84
N VAL A 294 -96.26 19.87 10.49
CA VAL A 294 -95.28 20.80 9.91
C VAL A 294 -93.90 20.15 9.81
N GLU A 295 -93.42 19.49 10.87
CA GLU A 295 -92.12 18.79 10.88
C GLU A 295 -92.03 17.68 9.82
N LEU A 296 -93.12 16.94 9.60
CA LEU A 296 -93.24 15.94 8.54
C LEU A 296 -93.32 16.57 7.13
N ASN A 297 -93.79 17.82 7.02
CA ASN A 297 -93.80 18.56 5.76
C ASN A 297 -92.44 19.22 5.47
N THR A 298 -91.70 19.71 6.48
CA THR A 298 -90.30 20.12 6.31
C THR A 298 -89.44 18.92 5.95
N MET A 299 -89.51 17.80 6.70
CA MET A 299 -88.76 16.59 6.31
C MET A 299 -89.09 16.11 4.88
N LYS A 300 -90.34 16.25 4.41
CA LYS A 300 -90.67 15.95 3.00
C LYS A 300 -90.07 16.93 1.98
N ALA A 301 -89.80 18.17 2.36
CA ALA A 301 -89.07 19.14 1.54
C ALA A 301 -87.55 18.89 1.60
N ASP A 302 -87.01 18.63 2.79
CA ASP A 302 -85.60 18.31 3.04
C ASP A 302 -85.19 17.00 2.33
N TYR A 303 -86.06 16.00 2.32
CA TYR A 303 -85.92 14.77 1.52
C TYR A 303 -86.36 14.91 0.06
N GLY A 304 -86.69 16.12 -0.40
CA GLY A 304 -86.93 16.41 -1.83
C GLY A 304 -85.64 16.51 -2.64
N ASP A 305 -84.53 16.89 -1.99
CA ASP A 305 -83.24 17.20 -2.63
C ASP A 305 -82.18 16.10 -2.41
N VAL A 306 -82.62 14.86 -2.16
CA VAL A 306 -81.71 13.72 -1.97
C VAL A 306 -81.09 13.32 -3.32
N VAL A 307 -79.75 13.26 -3.34
CA VAL A 307 -78.83 12.91 -4.45
C VAL A 307 -79.55 12.36 -5.70
N PRO A 308 -79.60 13.12 -6.81
CA PRO A 308 -80.21 12.67 -8.05
C PRO A 308 -79.66 11.30 -8.47
N ARG A 309 -80.54 10.40 -8.92
CA ARG A 309 -80.21 9.01 -9.23
C ARG A 309 -79.01 8.86 -10.18
N ARG A 310 -78.85 9.77 -11.15
CA ARG A 310 -77.68 9.84 -12.05
C ARG A 310 -76.38 10.01 -11.29
N ASP A 311 -76.35 10.86 -10.28
CA ASP A 311 -75.14 11.19 -9.53
C ASP A 311 -74.77 10.04 -8.60
N PHE A 312 -75.77 9.39 -7.98
CA PHE A 312 -75.62 8.11 -7.27
C PHE A 312 -75.02 7.03 -8.20
N GLU A 313 -75.64 6.75 -9.36
CA GLU A 313 -75.15 5.77 -10.34
C GLU A 313 -73.74 6.13 -10.84
N SER A 314 -73.41 7.42 -10.97
CA SER A 314 -72.05 7.87 -11.31
C SER A 314 -71.03 7.60 -10.21
N GLN A 315 -71.44 7.70 -8.95
CA GLN A 315 -70.58 7.55 -7.77
C GLN A 315 -70.40 6.07 -7.41
N GLU A 316 -71.45 5.26 -7.55
CA GLU A 316 -71.43 3.81 -7.50
C GLU A 316 -70.51 3.24 -8.58
N LYS A 317 -70.57 3.75 -9.82
CA LYS A 317 -69.61 3.37 -10.86
C LYS A 317 -68.17 3.75 -10.47
N LYS A 318 -67.90 5.00 -10.07
CA LYS A 318 -66.55 5.42 -9.63
C LYS A 318 -66.03 4.54 -8.48
N TYR A 319 -66.91 4.15 -7.54
CA TYR A 319 -66.57 3.26 -6.45
C TYR A 319 -66.20 1.85 -6.96
N SER A 320 -66.98 1.28 -7.89
CA SER A 320 -66.66 0.00 -8.53
C SER A 320 -65.34 0.04 -9.32
N ASP A 321 -65.12 1.10 -10.11
CA ASP A 321 -63.88 1.32 -10.86
C ASP A 321 -62.67 1.44 -9.89
N LEU A 322 -62.83 2.12 -8.75
CA LEU A 322 -61.80 2.27 -7.72
C LEU A 322 -61.53 0.97 -6.94
N CYS A 323 -62.57 0.19 -6.65
CA CYS A 323 -62.42 -1.14 -6.05
C CYS A 323 -61.62 -2.07 -6.96
N GLN A 324 -61.89 -2.07 -8.27
CA GLN A 324 -61.12 -2.84 -9.26
C GLN A 324 -59.65 -2.39 -9.30
N GLN A 325 -59.38 -1.08 -9.27
CA GLN A 325 -58.01 -0.54 -9.20
C GLN A 325 -57.29 -0.94 -7.91
N THR A 326 -58.00 -0.94 -6.77
CA THR A 326 -57.44 -1.38 -5.49
C THR A 326 -57.13 -2.88 -5.51
N GLU A 327 -57.99 -3.69 -6.11
CA GLU A 327 -57.76 -5.12 -6.32
C GLU A 327 -56.56 -5.41 -7.24
N THR A 328 -56.34 -4.64 -8.31
CA THR A 328 -55.16 -4.82 -9.15
C THR A 328 -53.89 -4.40 -8.42
N LEU A 329 -53.90 -3.26 -7.73
CA LEU A 329 -52.75 -2.80 -6.94
C LEU A 329 -52.38 -3.78 -5.81
N GLN A 330 -53.37 -4.43 -5.18
CA GLN A 330 -53.11 -5.48 -4.20
C GLN A 330 -52.45 -6.71 -4.85
N LYS A 331 -52.90 -7.14 -6.04
CA LYS A 331 -52.30 -8.27 -6.76
C LYS A 331 -50.87 -7.96 -7.21
N ASP A 332 -50.63 -6.73 -7.67
CA ASP A 332 -49.30 -6.25 -8.07
C ASP A 332 -48.36 -6.15 -6.86
N PHE A 333 -48.85 -5.68 -5.70
CA PHE A 333 -48.10 -5.68 -4.44
C PHE A 333 -47.78 -7.11 -3.95
N ASP A 334 -48.78 -7.99 -3.96
CA ASP A 334 -48.62 -9.41 -3.60
C ASP A 334 -47.64 -10.13 -4.53
N GLN A 335 -47.49 -9.70 -5.78
CA GLN A 335 -46.46 -10.20 -6.71
C GLN A 335 -45.09 -9.62 -6.37
N LEU A 336 -44.97 -8.30 -6.24
CA LEU A 336 -43.71 -7.61 -5.93
C LEU A 336 -43.09 -8.10 -4.61
N GLN A 337 -43.91 -8.41 -3.61
CA GLN A 337 -43.45 -9.02 -2.36
C GLN A 337 -42.80 -10.40 -2.60
N LYS A 338 -43.41 -11.26 -3.42
CA LYS A 338 -42.84 -12.58 -3.75
C LYS A 338 -41.55 -12.45 -4.55
N GLU A 339 -41.48 -11.51 -5.49
CA GLU A 339 -40.26 -11.23 -6.25
C GLU A 339 -39.14 -10.75 -5.31
N TYR A 340 -39.45 -9.87 -4.35
CA TYR A 340 -38.51 -9.42 -3.31
C TYR A 340 -38.03 -10.57 -2.41
N ASP A 341 -38.95 -11.44 -1.95
CA ASP A 341 -38.60 -12.60 -1.12
C ASP A 341 -37.67 -13.58 -1.88
N THR A 342 -37.92 -13.85 -3.17
CA THR A 342 -37.01 -14.66 -4.00
C THR A 342 -35.66 -13.98 -4.27
N LEU A 343 -35.62 -12.64 -4.35
CA LEU A 343 -34.38 -11.89 -4.51
C LEU A 343 -33.52 -11.94 -3.23
N LEU A 344 -34.14 -11.95 -2.05
CA LEU A 344 -33.46 -12.18 -0.78
C LEU A 344 -32.86 -13.58 -0.69
N GLU A 345 -33.59 -14.61 -1.13
CA GLU A 345 -33.12 -16.00 -1.17
C GLU A 345 -31.88 -16.15 -2.06
N VAL A 346 -31.95 -15.69 -3.32
CA VAL A 346 -30.83 -15.70 -4.27
C VAL A 346 -29.64 -14.86 -3.78
N HIS A 347 -29.88 -13.74 -3.09
CA HIS A 347 -28.79 -12.98 -2.47
C HIS A 347 -28.10 -13.75 -1.34
N GLY A 348 -28.87 -14.49 -0.52
CA GLY A 348 -28.36 -15.40 0.50
C GLY A 348 -27.44 -16.47 -0.11
N GLU A 349 -27.93 -17.20 -1.13
CA GLU A 349 -27.14 -18.20 -1.85
C GLU A 349 -25.84 -17.62 -2.43
N THR A 350 -25.91 -16.43 -3.05
CA THR A 350 -24.75 -15.72 -3.61
C THR A 350 -23.72 -15.36 -2.53
N VAL A 351 -24.17 -14.95 -1.34
CA VAL A 351 -23.30 -14.68 -0.19
C VAL A 351 -22.65 -15.97 0.32
N GLU A 352 -23.37 -17.09 0.35
CA GLU A 352 -22.80 -18.40 0.70
C GLU A 352 -21.79 -18.92 -0.33
N GLU A 353 -22.04 -18.76 -1.63
CA GLU A 353 -21.06 -19.06 -2.69
C GLU A 353 -19.79 -18.22 -2.54
N ARG A 354 -19.92 -16.90 -2.38
CA ARG A 354 -18.78 -16.00 -2.11
C ARG A 354 -17.98 -16.46 -0.88
N ASN A 355 -18.66 -16.85 0.19
CA ASN A 355 -18.01 -17.32 1.42
C ASN A 355 -17.31 -18.68 1.21
N ARG A 356 -17.90 -19.60 0.43
CA ARG A 356 -17.28 -20.88 0.03
C ARG A 356 -16.00 -20.63 -0.78
N PHE A 357 -16.06 -19.85 -1.86
CA PHE A 357 -14.90 -19.54 -2.69
C PHE A 357 -13.79 -18.80 -1.92
N TYR A 358 -14.14 -17.90 -0.99
CA TYR A 358 -13.16 -17.25 -0.12
C TYR A 358 -12.44 -18.25 0.80
N ASN A 359 -13.18 -19.18 1.42
CA ASN A 359 -12.61 -20.22 2.28
C ASN A 359 -11.75 -21.21 1.49
N GLU A 360 -12.18 -21.60 0.29
CA GLU A 360 -11.39 -22.43 -0.63
C GLU A 360 -10.09 -21.73 -1.05
N LEU A 361 -10.14 -20.44 -1.42
CA LEU A 361 -8.96 -19.65 -1.76
C LEU A 361 -7.99 -19.54 -0.58
N GLN A 362 -8.51 -19.31 0.63
CA GLN A 362 -7.70 -19.32 1.86
C GLN A 362 -7.07 -20.70 2.13
N GLN A 363 -7.77 -21.80 1.85
CA GLN A 363 -7.25 -23.16 2.00
C GLN A 363 -6.17 -23.48 0.95
N VAL A 364 -6.38 -23.10 -0.32
CA VAL A 364 -5.40 -23.25 -1.40
C VAL A 364 -4.16 -22.41 -1.14
N LEU A 365 -4.30 -21.18 -0.64
CA LEU A 365 -3.17 -20.33 -0.27
C LEU A 365 -2.33 -20.96 0.85
N ARG A 366 -3.00 -21.47 1.91
CA ARG A 366 -2.34 -22.17 3.03
C ARG A 366 -1.64 -23.46 2.61
N SER A 367 -2.16 -24.19 1.63
CA SER A 367 -1.57 -25.45 1.16
C SER A 367 -0.45 -25.25 0.13
N SER A 368 -0.53 -24.20 -0.69
CA SER A 368 0.45 -23.88 -1.72
C SER A 368 1.72 -23.23 -1.16
N THR A 369 1.61 -22.49 -0.05
CA THR A 369 2.74 -21.98 0.73
C THR A 369 2.59 -22.38 2.20
N PRO A 370 3.03 -23.60 2.59
CA PRO A 370 2.99 -24.02 3.99
C PRO A 370 3.91 -23.10 4.82
N ARG A 371 3.31 -22.18 5.58
CA ARG A 371 4.05 -21.27 6.45
C ARG A 371 4.90 -22.07 7.45
N PRO A 372 6.11 -21.59 7.81
CA PRO A 372 6.90 -22.20 8.87
C PRO A 372 6.08 -22.34 10.15
N ASP A 373 6.24 -23.48 10.84
CA ASP A 373 5.66 -23.67 12.16
C ASP A 373 6.48 -22.90 13.19
N TRP A 374 6.14 -21.63 13.36
CA TRP A 374 6.79 -20.70 14.27
C TRP A 374 6.76 -21.16 15.74
N ALA A 375 5.93 -22.12 16.14
CA ALA A 375 6.00 -22.68 17.49
C ALA A 375 7.29 -23.50 17.72
N LYS A 376 7.88 -24.08 16.65
CA LYS A 376 9.16 -24.81 16.74
C LYS A 376 10.37 -23.91 17.01
N CYS A 377 10.32 -22.64 16.59
CA CYS A 377 11.42 -21.69 16.79
C CYS A 377 11.74 -21.43 18.26
N ALA A 378 10.76 -21.59 19.16
CA ALA A 378 10.95 -21.57 20.61
C ALA A 378 11.92 -22.64 21.15
N GLY A 379 12.17 -23.72 20.40
CA GLY A 379 13.17 -24.73 20.74
C GLY A 379 14.59 -24.42 20.24
N VAL A 380 14.74 -23.38 19.41
CA VAL A 380 16.02 -22.97 18.78
C VAL A 380 16.52 -21.64 19.35
N VAL A 381 15.61 -20.72 19.67
CA VAL A 381 15.94 -19.38 20.19
C VAL A 381 16.22 -19.43 21.70
N PRO A 382 17.37 -18.89 22.18
CA PRO A 382 17.65 -18.81 23.61
C PRO A 382 16.57 -18.02 24.36
N GLY A 383 16.11 -18.55 25.50
CA GLY A 383 14.99 -18.00 26.28
C GLY A 383 13.63 -18.66 26.02
N GLY A 384 13.55 -19.62 25.09
CA GLY A 384 12.42 -20.55 25.00
C GLY A 384 11.11 -19.92 24.51
N VAL A 385 9.99 -20.55 24.88
CA VAL A 385 8.64 -20.21 24.40
C VAL A 385 8.26 -18.76 24.73
N ASP A 386 8.56 -18.28 25.93
CA ASP A 386 8.06 -16.98 26.38
C ASP A 386 8.87 -15.80 25.80
N ARG A 387 10.20 -15.93 25.67
CA ARG A 387 10.99 -14.96 24.90
C ARG A 387 10.60 -14.99 23.42
N TRP A 388 10.35 -16.17 22.83
CA TRP A 388 9.89 -16.25 21.43
C TRP A 388 8.50 -15.63 21.23
N ARG A 389 7.53 -15.86 22.13
CA ARG A 389 6.21 -15.20 22.12
C ARG A 389 6.35 -13.68 22.10
N PHE A 390 7.13 -13.12 23.02
CA PHE A 390 7.36 -11.68 23.10
C PHE A 390 8.05 -11.14 21.83
N LEU A 391 9.08 -11.83 21.34
CA LEU A 391 9.79 -11.44 20.11
C LEU A 391 8.95 -11.56 18.85
N ALA A 392 7.95 -12.44 18.82
CA ALA A 392 7.09 -12.69 17.66
C ALA A 392 5.77 -11.90 17.66
N GLU A 393 5.40 -11.27 18.78
CA GLU A 393 4.13 -10.53 18.91
C GLU A 393 4.02 -9.40 17.86
N GLY A 394 2.90 -9.37 17.14
CA GLY A 394 2.59 -8.36 16.13
C GLY A 394 3.42 -8.44 14.83
N LYS A 395 4.34 -9.39 14.67
CA LYS A 395 5.23 -9.46 13.51
C LYS A 395 4.69 -10.35 12.38
N THR A 396 4.96 -9.91 11.15
CA THR A 396 4.67 -10.68 9.93
C THR A 396 5.62 -11.87 9.79
N SER A 397 5.21 -12.90 9.03
CA SER A 397 6.04 -14.10 8.86
C SER A 397 7.40 -13.84 8.18
N ASN A 398 7.57 -12.74 7.44
CA ASN A 398 8.89 -12.36 6.91
C ASN A 398 9.79 -11.80 8.02
N GLN A 399 9.28 -10.87 8.83
CA GLN A 399 9.99 -10.33 10.00
C GLN A 399 10.35 -11.42 11.03
N LEU A 400 9.61 -12.54 11.07
CA LEU A 400 9.97 -13.73 11.86
C LEU A 400 11.10 -14.56 11.25
N VAL A 401 11.27 -14.58 9.91
CA VAL A 401 12.48 -15.12 9.26
C VAL A 401 13.69 -14.28 9.65
N ASP A 402 13.60 -12.96 9.48
CA ASP A 402 14.72 -12.04 9.72
C ASP A 402 15.20 -12.12 11.18
N LEU A 403 14.26 -12.10 12.14
CA LEU A 403 14.57 -12.24 13.56
C LEU A 403 15.14 -13.62 13.93
N LEU A 404 14.68 -14.69 13.28
CA LEU A 404 15.25 -16.03 13.48
C LEU A 404 16.68 -16.13 12.92
N LEU A 405 16.94 -15.53 11.75
CA LEU A 405 18.29 -15.43 11.17
C LEU A 405 19.22 -14.62 12.07
N GLU A 406 18.75 -13.55 12.69
CA GLU A 406 19.51 -12.77 13.67
C GLU A 406 19.85 -13.58 14.94
N GLU A 407 18.87 -14.25 15.56
CA GLU A 407 19.11 -15.02 16.79
C GLU A 407 19.99 -16.25 16.54
N MET A 408 19.84 -16.93 15.39
CA MET A 408 20.74 -18.01 14.97
C MET A 408 22.14 -17.49 14.64
N GLY A 409 22.25 -16.41 13.86
CA GLY A 409 23.52 -15.77 13.54
C GLY A 409 24.24 -15.25 14.79
N ALA A 410 23.50 -14.78 15.80
CA ALA A 410 24.05 -14.34 17.07
C ALA A 410 24.66 -15.49 17.89
N ALA A 411 24.14 -16.72 17.76
CA ALA A 411 24.77 -17.90 18.36
C ALA A 411 26.13 -18.19 17.68
N VAL A 412 26.13 -18.30 16.34
CA VAL A 412 27.36 -18.54 15.55
C VAL A 412 28.40 -17.42 15.75
N LEU A 413 27.97 -16.17 15.86
CA LEU A 413 28.84 -15.02 16.12
C LEU A 413 29.42 -15.02 17.55
N ARG A 414 28.75 -15.64 18.53
CA ARG A 414 29.31 -15.86 19.89
C ARG A 414 30.24 -17.06 19.96
N GLU A 415 30.06 -18.07 19.12
CA GLU A 415 30.94 -19.25 19.05
C GLU A 415 32.27 -18.92 18.34
N LYS A 416 32.24 -18.10 17.29
CA LYS A 416 33.43 -17.70 16.51
C LYS A 416 34.41 -16.83 17.33
N ASP A 417 35.55 -17.38 17.74
CA ASP A 417 36.58 -16.65 18.51
C ASP A 417 37.42 -15.66 17.68
N PHE A 418 37.56 -15.90 16.37
CA PHE A 418 38.40 -15.09 15.47
C PHE A 418 37.72 -14.82 14.12
N PHE A 419 37.94 -13.62 13.59
CA PHE A 419 37.57 -13.22 12.24
C PHE A 419 38.80 -13.27 11.31
N PRO A 420 38.66 -13.70 10.04
CA PRO A 420 39.69 -13.51 9.04
C PRO A 420 39.78 -12.03 8.65
N GLY A 421 40.99 -11.48 8.60
CA GLY A 421 41.23 -10.13 8.07
C GLY A 421 40.94 -10.04 6.57
N LEU A 422 40.37 -8.92 6.13
CA LEU A 422 40.03 -8.63 4.73
C LEU A 422 41.23 -8.17 3.89
N GLY A 423 42.41 -8.01 4.50
CA GLY A 423 43.63 -7.52 3.85
C GLY A 423 43.75 -5.98 3.86
N LYS A 424 44.85 -5.47 3.32
CA LYS A 424 45.19 -4.03 3.33
C LYS A 424 44.89 -3.28 2.03
N GLY A 425 44.34 -3.94 1.00
CA GLY A 425 44.11 -3.34 -0.31
C GLY A 425 43.08 -2.21 -0.29
N ASP A 426 43.18 -1.27 -1.23
CA ASP A 426 42.48 0.02 -1.13
C ASP A 426 40.94 -0.05 -1.14
N LYS A 427 40.40 -1.12 -1.74
CA LYS A 427 38.95 -1.43 -1.73
C LYS A 427 38.43 -1.87 -0.35
N VAL A 428 39.29 -2.08 0.63
CA VAL A 428 38.92 -2.37 2.03
C VAL A 428 38.82 -1.05 2.80
N PRO A 429 37.71 -0.77 3.52
CA PRO A 429 37.59 0.42 4.37
C PRO A 429 38.71 0.48 5.42
N VAL A 430 39.20 1.69 5.72
CA VAL A 430 40.42 1.90 6.53
C VAL A 430 40.35 1.18 7.89
N TYR A 431 39.19 1.23 8.56
CA TYR A 431 38.93 0.55 9.84
C TYR A 431 38.96 -0.99 9.77
N LEU A 432 38.98 -1.59 8.58
CA LEU A 432 39.10 -3.04 8.36
C LEU A 432 40.44 -3.47 7.72
N ARG A 433 41.38 -2.57 7.42
CA ARG A 433 42.65 -2.88 6.74
C ARG A 433 43.63 -3.67 7.63
N TYR A 434 43.34 -4.95 7.85
CA TYR A 434 44.08 -5.87 8.71
C TYR A 434 44.35 -7.21 8.01
N GLU A 435 45.51 -7.81 8.31
CA GLU A 435 45.98 -9.09 7.76
C GLU A 435 46.18 -10.11 8.87
N GLY A 436 45.76 -11.35 8.63
CA GLY A 436 45.81 -12.43 9.63
C GLY A 436 44.45 -12.68 10.29
N GLN A 437 44.46 -12.97 11.59
CA GLN A 437 43.24 -13.24 12.37
C GLN A 437 43.02 -12.14 13.41
N VAL A 438 41.78 -11.64 13.46
CA VAL A 438 41.33 -10.59 14.40
C VAL A 438 40.47 -11.23 15.47
N LYS A 439 40.77 -10.99 16.76
CA LYS A 439 40.00 -11.58 17.86
C LYS A 439 38.60 -10.98 17.95
N ASN A 440 37.60 -11.84 18.10
CA ASN A 440 36.23 -11.43 18.38
C ASN A 440 36.08 -11.00 19.85
N ARG A 441 35.58 -9.77 20.08
CA ARG A 441 35.28 -9.24 21.41
C ARG A 441 33.87 -9.60 21.92
N LYS A 442 33.09 -10.36 21.14
CA LYS A 442 31.80 -10.97 21.49
C LYS A 442 30.81 -9.97 22.10
N LEU A 443 30.70 -8.81 21.46
CA LEU A 443 29.86 -7.69 21.89
C LEU A 443 28.37 -8.08 21.89
N ASN A 444 27.61 -7.57 22.85
CA ASN A 444 26.14 -7.69 22.85
C ASN A 444 25.50 -6.51 22.07
N LYS A 445 24.21 -6.64 21.70
CA LYS A 445 23.50 -5.60 20.92
C LYS A 445 23.62 -4.21 21.55
N LYS A 446 23.26 -4.09 22.84
CA LYS A 446 23.25 -2.81 23.59
C LYS A 446 24.61 -2.11 23.60
N ASN A 447 25.70 -2.85 23.79
CA ASN A 447 27.05 -2.29 23.78
C ASN A 447 27.42 -1.77 22.38
N VAL A 448 27.02 -2.45 21.31
CA VAL A 448 27.22 -1.98 19.93
C VAL A 448 26.41 -0.71 19.66
N VAL A 449 25.13 -0.65 20.05
CA VAL A 449 24.31 0.59 19.94
C VAL A 449 24.95 1.74 20.70
N ASN A 450 25.40 1.52 21.94
CA ASN A 450 26.06 2.55 22.76
C ASN A 450 27.36 3.07 22.11
N ILE A 451 28.20 2.18 21.57
CA ILE A 451 29.45 2.58 20.89
C ILE A 451 29.16 3.39 19.62
N LEU A 452 28.15 3.00 18.83
CA LEU A 452 27.71 3.76 17.65
C LEU A 452 27.14 5.13 18.04
N LYS A 453 26.33 5.21 19.11
CA LYS A 453 25.81 6.48 19.62
C LYS A 453 26.90 7.43 20.08
N ASP A 454 27.90 6.93 20.82
CA ASP A 454 28.99 7.78 21.30
C ASP A 454 29.95 8.18 20.17
N LEU A 455 30.14 7.32 19.16
CA LEU A 455 30.78 7.68 17.89
C LEU A 455 30.04 8.83 17.20
N TRP A 456 28.71 8.73 17.03
CA TRP A 456 27.92 9.76 16.35
C TRP A 456 27.88 11.09 17.13
N LYS A 457 27.78 11.06 18.46
CA LYS A 457 27.94 12.27 19.30
C LYS A 457 29.31 12.92 19.08
N GLU A 458 30.37 12.12 19.13
CA GLU A 458 31.74 12.64 18.97
C GLU A 458 31.99 13.15 17.53
N ARG A 459 31.35 12.55 16.51
CA ARG A 459 31.33 13.04 15.12
C ARG A 459 30.64 14.39 14.99
N ILE A 460 29.45 14.56 15.58
CA ILE A 460 28.72 15.84 15.59
C ILE A 460 29.53 16.93 16.30
N SER A 461 30.11 16.63 17.46
CA SER A 461 30.99 17.58 18.18
C SER A 461 32.27 17.91 17.40
N ALA A 462 32.85 16.96 16.67
CA ALA A 462 34.00 17.22 15.79
C ALA A 462 33.62 18.15 14.63
N HIS A 463 32.50 17.89 13.93
CA HIS A 463 32.00 18.76 12.86
C HIS A 463 31.76 20.20 13.34
N GLN A 464 31.26 20.40 14.55
CA GLN A 464 31.08 21.73 15.16
C GLN A 464 32.40 22.46 15.46
N GLN A 465 33.52 21.76 15.61
CA GLN A 465 34.81 22.33 16.01
C GLN A 465 35.80 22.48 14.84
N THR A 466 35.79 21.55 13.88
CA THR A 466 36.77 21.49 12.78
C THR A 466 36.16 21.43 11.38
N GLY A 467 34.85 21.19 11.27
CA GLY A 467 34.17 20.94 10.00
C GLY A 467 34.43 19.55 9.41
N TRP A 468 34.08 19.37 8.14
CA TRP A 468 34.10 18.08 7.41
C TRP A 468 35.52 17.67 6.93
N GLN A 469 36.48 17.58 7.85
CA GLN A 469 37.91 17.39 7.55
C GLN A 469 38.38 15.93 7.42
N SER A 470 37.50 14.94 7.61
CA SER A 470 37.86 13.51 7.57
C SER A 470 36.67 12.65 7.16
N SER A 471 36.92 11.58 6.40
CA SER A 471 35.86 10.63 6.03
C SER A 471 35.39 9.82 7.25
N LEU A 472 34.13 9.37 7.23
CA LEU A 472 33.59 8.56 8.33
C LEU A 472 34.40 7.27 8.60
N PRO A 473 34.90 6.51 7.59
CA PRO A 473 35.75 5.34 7.82
C PRO A 473 37.08 5.63 8.55
N GLU A 474 37.67 6.80 8.32
CA GLU A 474 38.89 7.24 9.00
C GLU A 474 38.60 7.75 10.41
N PHE A 475 37.52 8.53 10.56
CA PHE A 475 37.04 9.00 11.86
C PHE A 475 36.67 7.84 12.79
N PHE A 476 36.01 6.81 12.26
CA PHE A 476 35.65 5.62 13.03
C PHE A 476 36.88 4.85 13.51
N LEU A 477 37.93 4.72 12.68
CA LEU A 477 39.19 4.11 13.13
C LEU A 477 39.86 4.97 14.22
N SER A 478 39.99 6.29 14.02
CA SER A 478 40.64 7.17 14.99
C SER A 478 39.90 7.24 16.33
N TYR A 479 38.57 7.21 16.31
CA TYR A 479 37.71 7.04 17.49
C TYR A 479 38.00 5.73 18.23
N LEU A 480 38.09 4.60 17.52
CA LEU A 480 38.40 3.31 18.14
C LEU A 480 39.83 3.25 18.70
N GLN A 481 40.82 3.84 18.01
CA GLN A 481 42.19 3.99 18.52
C GLN A 481 42.22 4.84 19.80
N LYS A 482 41.54 5.99 19.80
CA LYS A 482 41.41 6.90 20.96
C LYS A 482 40.70 6.27 22.16
N ARG A 483 39.69 5.43 21.92
CA ARG A 483 38.86 4.80 22.98
C ARG A 483 39.43 3.48 23.51
N TYR A 484 40.13 2.69 22.68
CA TYR A 484 40.54 1.31 23.01
C TYR A 484 42.03 1.00 22.77
N GLY A 485 42.80 1.93 22.20
CA GLY A 485 44.20 1.74 21.83
C GLY A 485 44.38 0.95 20.53
N ASP A 486 45.44 1.23 19.77
CA ASP A 486 45.68 0.70 18.42
C ASP A 486 45.58 -0.83 18.33
N ALA A 487 46.12 -1.54 19.33
CA ALA A 487 46.12 -3.00 19.38
C ALA A 487 44.70 -3.60 19.51
N SER A 488 43.74 -2.89 20.11
CA SER A 488 42.34 -3.35 20.21
C SER A 488 41.41 -2.66 19.21
N ALA A 489 41.84 -1.59 18.53
CA ALA A 489 41.00 -0.83 17.60
C ALA A 489 40.44 -1.70 16.47
N PHE A 490 41.28 -2.51 15.81
CA PHE A 490 40.84 -3.44 14.76
C PHE A 490 39.97 -4.59 15.32
N GLU A 491 40.25 -5.09 16.53
CA GLU A 491 39.41 -6.11 17.17
C GLU A 491 38.00 -5.59 17.46
N MET A 492 37.88 -4.34 17.92
CA MET A 492 36.61 -3.66 18.08
C MET A 492 35.95 -3.39 16.72
N ALA A 493 36.70 -2.91 15.72
CA ALA A 493 36.18 -2.59 14.40
C ALA A 493 35.53 -3.81 13.71
N TYR A 494 36.21 -4.97 13.70
CA TYR A 494 35.65 -6.22 13.16
C TYR A 494 34.47 -6.74 13.99
N SER A 495 34.57 -6.68 15.32
CA SER A 495 33.48 -7.14 16.21
C SER A 495 32.21 -6.29 16.06
N ILE A 496 32.36 -4.97 15.87
CA ILE A 496 31.26 -4.07 15.54
C ILE A 496 30.76 -4.37 14.13
N TYR A 497 31.62 -4.38 13.11
CA TYR A 497 31.23 -4.59 11.72
C TYR A 497 30.41 -5.87 11.50
N GLU A 498 30.86 -7.02 12.01
CA GLU A 498 30.13 -8.30 11.87
C GLU A 498 28.83 -8.32 12.72
N SER A 499 28.76 -7.60 13.84
CA SER A 499 27.53 -7.46 14.64
C SER A 499 26.48 -6.59 13.93
N VAL A 500 26.90 -5.42 13.43
CA VAL A 500 26.03 -4.44 12.78
C VAL A 500 25.57 -4.94 11.39
N LYS A 501 26.40 -5.76 10.73
CA LYS A 501 26.05 -6.50 9.52
C LYS A 501 24.92 -7.52 9.73
N LEU A 502 24.90 -8.15 10.91
CA LEU A 502 23.94 -9.17 11.33
C LEU A 502 22.61 -8.56 11.78
N TYR A 503 22.63 -7.63 12.74
CA TYR A 503 21.43 -7.09 13.38
C TYR A 503 20.79 -5.97 12.55
N ARG A 504 20.15 -6.34 11.44
CA ARG A 504 19.46 -5.44 10.51
C ARG A 504 18.13 -4.90 11.03
N SER A 505 17.52 -5.59 11.99
CA SER A 505 16.28 -5.18 12.67
C SER A 505 16.49 -3.95 13.57
N ASN A 506 17.70 -3.73 14.08
CA ASN A 506 18.02 -2.55 14.87
C ASN A 506 18.34 -1.37 13.95
N HIS A 507 17.50 -0.33 13.99
CA HIS A 507 17.60 0.83 13.10
C HIS A 507 18.96 1.54 13.19
N VAL A 508 19.46 1.80 14.40
CA VAL A 508 20.74 2.49 14.64
C VAL A 508 21.91 1.70 14.05
N MET A 509 21.89 0.36 14.17
CA MET A 509 22.87 -0.49 13.52
C MET A 509 22.74 -0.48 12.01
N ASN A 510 21.55 -0.76 11.45
CA ASN A 510 21.36 -0.87 10.01
C ASN A 510 21.84 0.39 9.26
N LEU A 511 21.43 1.57 9.70
CA LEU A 511 21.87 2.83 9.11
C LEU A 511 23.38 3.04 9.27
N SER A 512 23.94 2.76 10.46
CA SER A 512 25.39 2.89 10.66
C SER A 512 26.19 1.93 9.77
N TYR A 513 25.68 0.73 9.47
CA TYR A 513 26.32 -0.18 8.51
C TYR A 513 26.26 0.38 7.09
N ASP A 514 25.09 0.79 6.64
CA ASP A 514 24.89 1.19 5.25
C ASP A 514 25.63 2.52 4.93
N ILE A 515 25.84 3.40 5.93
CA ILE A 515 26.76 4.55 5.82
C ILE A 515 28.24 4.13 5.90
N LEU A 516 28.65 3.30 6.88
CA LEU A 516 30.05 2.82 6.98
C LEU A 516 30.50 1.99 5.77
N THR A 517 29.56 1.43 5.00
CA THR A 517 29.82 0.74 3.73
C THR A 517 29.58 1.60 2.48
N GLY A 518 29.27 2.88 2.62
CA GLY A 518 29.17 3.84 1.51
C GLY A 518 27.95 3.67 0.60
N LYS A 519 26.89 2.99 1.06
CA LYS A 519 25.60 2.89 0.33
C LYS A 519 24.69 4.09 0.57
N VAL A 520 24.85 4.74 1.72
CA VAL A 520 24.05 5.87 2.20
C VAL A 520 25.03 6.94 2.66
N ASP A 521 24.75 8.20 2.38
CA ASP A 521 25.60 9.30 2.78
C ASP A 521 25.46 9.63 4.27
N GLU A 522 26.51 10.22 4.85
CA GLU A 522 26.49 10.69 6.24
C GLU A 522 25.44 11.80 6.45
N GLY A 523 25.18 12.63 5.43
CA GLY A 523 24.15 13.66 5.44
C GLY A 523 22.76 13.13 5.81
N VAL A 524 22.40 11.91 5.41
CA VAL A 524 21.10 11.29 5.76
C VAL A 524 20.96 11.17 7.27
N TYR A 525 21.99 10.72 7.98
CA TYR A 525 21.96 10.62 9.45
C TYR A 525 21.75 11.99 10.10
N HIS A 526 22.41 13.04 9.60
CA HIS A 526 22.27 14.39 10.16
C HIS A 526 20.90 15.02 9.84
N GLY A 527 20.43 14.89 8.59
CA GLY A 527 19.22 15.54 8.08
C GLY A 527 17.93 15.17 8.82
N LEU A 528 17.83 13.93 9.31
CA LEU A 528 16.69 13.48 10.13
C LEU A 528 16.96 13.28 11.63
N ASN A 529 18.21 13.40 12.11
CA ASN A 529 18.41 13.86 13.49
C ASN A 529 17.94 15.32 13.65
N GLN A 530 18.15 16.17 12.64
CA GLN A 530 17.57 17.51 12.57
C GLN A 530 16.03 17.46 12.53
N MET A 531 15.45 16.58 11.71
CA MET A 531 13.99 16.35 11.65
C MET A 531 13.39 15.94 13.01
N LEU A 532 13.95 14.92 13.66
CA LEU A 532 13.49 14.45 14.99
C LEU A 532 13.72 15.52 16.07
N SER A 533 14.82 16.29 15.98
CA SER A 533 15.07 17.43 16.86
C SER A 533 14.06 18.56 16.66
N ASN A 534 13.62 18.84 15.43
CA ASN A 534 12.61 19.84 15.14
C ASN A 534 11.23 19.40 15.65
N LEU A 535 10.83 18.16 15.40
CA LEU A 535 9.61 17.58 15.98
C LEU A 535 9.62 17.66 17.51
N LEU A 536 10.74 17.35 18.16
CA LEU A 536 10.86 17.46 19.62
C LEU A 536 10.73 18.91 20.11
N LYS A 537 11.26 19.90 19.37
CA LYS A 537 11.08 21.33 19.70
C LYS A 537 9.61 21.73 19.66
N GLU A 538 8.89 21.41 18.58
CA GLU A 538 7.46 21.72 18.44
C GLU A 538 6.64 21.08 19.58
N LEU A 539 6.94 19.82 19.92
CA LEU A 539 6.31 19.14 21.05
C LEU A 539 6.59 19.84 22.39
N THR A 540 7.84 20.25 22.65
CA THR A 540 8.18 21.01 23.87
C THR A 540 7.65 22.44 23.90
N ALA A 541 7.37 23.05 22.75
CA ALA A 541 6.74 24.37 22.66
C ALA A 541 5.23 24.30 22.96
N ILE A 542 4.59 23.17 22.64
CA ILE A 542 3.15 22.92 22.86
C ILE A 542 2.88 22.35 24.27
N ASP A 543 3.81 21.61 24.87
CA ASP A 543 3.77 21.23 26.29
C ASP A 543 4.20 22.40 27.20
N SER A 544 3.34 23.42 27.31
CA SER A 544 3.54 24.57 28.20
C SER A 544 3.66 24.20 29.69
N SER A 545 3.30 22.97 30.05
CA SER A 545 3.48 22.37 31.39
C SER A 545 4.86 21.74 31.60
N ASN A 546 5.63 21.49 30.54
CA ASN A 546 6.84 20.66 30.53
C ASN A 546 6.62 19.32 31.29
N SER A 547 5.47 18.71 31.06
CA SER A 547 5.00 17.46 31.67
C SER A 547 5.60 16.20 31.03
N GLY A 548 6.13 16.31 29.82
CA GLY A 548 6.59 15.20 28.99
C GLY A 548 5.47 14.47 28.25
N ALA A 549 4.24 15.01 28.27
CA ALA A 549 3.04 14.47 27.64
C ALA A 549 2.20 15.57 26.97
N VAL A 550 1.44 15.21 25.93
CA VAL A 550 0.50 16.09 25.22
C VAL A 550 -0.78 15.34 24.84
N THR A 551 -1.90 16.03 24.66
CA THR A 551 -3.12 15.40 24.12
C THR A 551 -2.95 15.02 22.65
N SER A 552 -3.73 14.05 22.15
CA SER A 552 -3.75 13.67 20.72
C SER A 552 -3.96 14.86 19.77
N LYS A 553 -4.76 15.86 20.16
CA LYS A 553 -4.97 17.09 19.39
C LYS A 553 -3.72 17.96 19.33
N GLN A 554 -3.04 18.16 20.46
CA GLN A 554 -1.77 18.88 20.54
C GLN A 554 -0.66 18.15 19.77
N PHE A 555 -0.63 16.82 19.82
CA PHE A 555 0.32 16.00 19.07
C PHE A 555 0.11 16.12 17.55
N ASN A 556 -1.14 16.14 17.07
CA ASN A 556 -1.46 16.40 15.66
C ASN A 556 -0.98 17.79 15.22
N LEU A 557 -1.22 18.84 16.02
CA LEU A 557 -0.71 20.19 15.75
C LEU A 557 0.83 20.23 15.67
N ALA A 558 1.53 19.58 16.61
CA ALA A 558 2.98 19.46 16.59
C ALA A 558 3.50 18.72 15.33
N LEU A 559 2.83 17.63 14.94
CA LEU A 559 3.14 16.89 13.71
C LEU A 559 2.93 17.76 12.46
N ARG A 560 1.91 18.63 12.42
CA ARG A 560 1.69 19.54 11.28
C ARG A 560 2.72 20.67 11.20
N ALA A 561 3.13 21.22 12.35
CA ALA A 561 4.20 22.22 12.40
C ALA A 561 5.55 21.62 11.96
N ALA A 562 5.88 20.42 12.45
CA ALA A 562 7.12 19.72 12.11
C ALA A 562 7.13 19.09 10.71
N PHE A 563 5.96 18.74 10.16
CA PHE A 563 5.81 18.08 8.85
C PHE A 563 4.70 18.71 7.99
N PRO A 564 4.87 19.95 7.48
CA PRO A 564 3.81 20.62 6.69
C PRO A 564 3.37 19.85 5.44
N LEU A 565 4.27 19.09 4.83
CA LEU A 565 4.06 18.36 3.57
C LEU A 565 3.49 16.94 3.75
N LYS A 566 3.28 16.46 4.98
CA LYS A 566 2.75 15.10 5.19
C LYS A 566 1.24 15.04 4.99
N SER A 567 0.80 14.03 4.24
CA SER A 567 -0.61 13.75 4.00
C SER A 567 -1.38 13.51 5.30
N ASN A 568 -2.69 13.75 5.27
CA ASN A 568 -3.57 13.47 6.42
C ASN A 568 -3.45 12.02 6.92
N GLU A 569 -3.23 11.10 5.99
CA GLU A 569 -3.05 9.67 6.25
C GLU A 569 -1.70 9.40 6.92
N HIS A 570 -0.59 9.96 6.40
CA HIS A 570 0.74 9.81 7.02
C HIS A 570 0.79 10.39 8.44
N VAL A 571 0.12 11.52 8.69
CA VAL A 571 0.00 12.11 10.04
C VAL A 571 -0.85 11.23 10.96
N GLN A 572 -1.95 10.64 10.46
CA GLN A 572 -2.78 9.72 11.24
C GLN A 572 -2.03 8.43 11.62
N GLU A 573 -1.25 7.85 10.69
CA GLU A 573 -0.38 6.71 10.99
C GLU A 573 0.65 7.00 12.09
N LEU A 574 1.19 8.23 12.13
CA LEU A 574 2.12 8.66 13.18
C LEU A 574 1.43 8.83 14.54
N ILE A 575 0.18 9.30 14.55
CA ILE A 575 -0.65 9.34 15.76
C ILE A 575 -0.93 7.92 16.26
N GLU A 576 -1.26 6.98 15.37
CA GLU A 576 -1.50 5.58 15.74
C GLU A 576 -0.23 4.89 16.24
N ALA A 577 0.92 5.12 15.60
CA ALA A 577 2.22 4.62 16.07
C ALA A 577 2.71 5.26 17.39
N SER A 578 2.14 6.40 17.79
CA SER A 578 2.45 7.07 19.07
C SER A 578 1.60 6.57 20.26
N LYS A 579 0.53 5.81 20.01
CA LYS A 579 -0.35 5.30 21.07
C LYS A 579 0.24 4.05 21.70
N CYS A 580 0.64 4.15 22.97
CA CYS A 580 1.17 3.04 23.75
C CYS A 580 0.19 1.85 23.79
N LYS A 581 0.73 0.62 23.84
CA LYS A 581 -0.06 -0.64 23.96
C LYS A 581 -0.90 -0.75 25.25
N ALA A 582 -0.75 0.17 26.21
CA ALA A 582 -1.52 0.17 27.44
C ALA A 582 -2.84 0.93 27.22
N GLU A 583 -3.96 0.32 27.60
CA GLU A 583 -5.30 0.91 27.52
C GLU A 583 -5.50 2.00 28.59
N SER A 584 -4.81 3.14 28.45
CA SER A 584 -5.08 4.33 29.25
C SER A 584 -6.42 4.94 28.86
N ALA A 585 -7.28 5.19 29.85
CA ALA A 585 -8.58 5.85 29.65
C ALA A 585 -8.47 7.35 29.27
N GLU A 586 -7.25 7.86 29.15
CA GLU A 586 -6.92 9.26 28.87
C GLU A 586 -6.18 9.35 27.52
N ASP A 587 -6.59 10.30 26.67
CA ASP A 587 -6.08 10.53 25.30
C ASP A 587 -4.75 11.34 25.32
N LEU A 588 -3.84 10.89 26.19
CA LEU A 588 -2.53 11.50 26.47
C LEU A 588 -1.39 10.68 25.84
N ILE A 589 -0.52 11.36 25.11
CA ILE A 589 0.65 10.81 24.43
C ILE A 589 1.89 11.30 25.18
N PHE A 590 2.58 10.38 25.84
CA PHE A 590 3.85 10.64 26.53
C PHE A 590 4.98 10.77 25.50
N TYR A 591 5.07 11.92 24.84
CA TYR A 591 6.01 12.13 23.73
C TYR A 591 7.47 11.89 24.14
N THR A 592 7.83 12.14 25.40
CA THR A 592 9.15 11.81 25.96
C THR A 592 9.48 10.32 25.94
N ALA A 593 8.48 9.43 25.99
CA ALA A 593 8.66 7.99 25.85
C ALA A 593 8.95 7.57 24.39
N LEU A 594 8.40 8.28 23.41
CA LEU A 594 8.51 7.94 21.98
C LEU A 594 9.93 8.04 21.41
N PHE A 595 10.83 8.77 22.08
CA PHE A 595 12.24 8.91 21.69
C PHE A 595 13.20 8.08 22.56
N ASN A 596 12.67 7.26 23.48
CA ASN A 596 13.47 6.32 24.26
C ASN A 596 13.80 5.04 23.46
N GLU A 597 14.52 4.12 24.11
CA GLU A 597 14.89 2.83 23.57
C GLU A 597 14.63 1.70 24.57
N ASP A 598 14.43 0.50 24.05
CA ASP A 598 14.22 -0.70 24.83
C ASP A 598 15.50 -1.20 25.54
N ALA A 599 15.36 -2.34 26.24
CA ALA A 599 16.47 -2.97 26.95
C ALA A 599 17.64 -3.41 26.03
N GLU A 600 17.37 -3.75 24.76
CA GLU A 600 18.39 -4.19 23.78
C GLU A 600 19.00 -3.00 22.99
N GLY A 601 18.38 -1.82 23.02
CA GLY A 601 18.80 -0.61 22.30
C GLY A 601 18.03 -0.38 20.98
N ASN A 602 16.82 -0.92 20.85
CA ASN A 602 15.94 -0.67 19.72
C ASN A 602 15.11 0.60 19.97
N THR A 603 14.92 1.41 18.93
CA THR A 603 14.10 2.64 18.97
C THR A 603 12.62 2.31 18.89
N GLU A 604 11.78 3.08 19.57
CA GLU A 604 10.32 2.88 19.62
C GLU A 604 9.65 2.89 18.22
N PRO A 605 8.52 2.17 18.03
CA PRO A 605 7.84 2.05 16.74
C PRO A 605 7.44 3.38 16.11
N PHE A 606 7.14 4.40 16.92
CA PHE A 606 6.85 5.76 16.44
C PHE A 606 7.99 6.31 15.58
N VAL A 607 9.22 6.32 16.11
CA VAL A 607 10.37 6.84 15.38
C VAL A 607 10.60 6.00 14.12
N VAL A 608 10.58 4.66 14.24
CA VAL A 608 10.73 3.76 13.09
C VAL A 608 9.67 4.03 12.00
N LYS A 609 8.45 4.45 12.36
CA LYS A 609 7.42 4.85 11.40
C LYS A 609 7.74 6.18 10.70
N VAL A 610 8.30 7.17 11.41
CA VAL A 610 8.83 8.41 10.80
C VAL A 610 9.93 8.10 9.77
N TRP A 611 10.89 7.23 10.12
CA TRP A 611 11.95 6.79 9.19
C TRP A 611 11.38 6.10 7.95
N ASN A 612 10.45 5.16 8.12
CA ASN A 612 9.84 4.45 7.00
C ASN A 612 9.08 5.39 6.06
N GLN A 613 8.40 6.42 6.59
CA GLN A 613 7.75 7.42 5.75
C GLN A 613 8.77 8.30 5.02
N TYR A 614 9.84 8.77 5.66
CA TYR A 614 10.91 9.53 4.98
C TYR A 614 11.54 8.74 3.82
N VAL A 615 11.81 7.44 4.03
CA VAL A 615 12.38 6.59 2.97
C VAL A 615 11.39 6.41 1.81
N ALA A 616 10.08 6.27 2.09
CA ALA A 616 9.05 6.22 1.05
C ALA A 616 8.93 7.57 0.30
N GLU A 617 8.80 8.68 1.02
CA GLU A 617 8.68 10.03 0.48
C GLU A 617 9.89 10.41 -0.40
N LYS A 618 11.10 9.99 -0.02
CA LYS A 618 12.33 10.11 -0.83
C LYS A 618 12.28 9.25 -2.10
N GLN A 619 11.84 7.99 -2.00
CA GLN A 619 11.69 7.11 -3.16
C GLN A 619 10.64 7.63 -4.13
N ASP A 620 9.53 8.18 -3.62
CA ASP A 620 8.46 8.76 -4.42
C ASP A 620 8.95 10.00 -5.18
N TYR A 621 9.62 10.93 -4.49
CA TYR A 621 10.25 12.12 -5.10
C TYR A 621 11.27 11.76 -6.19
N LEU A 622 12.09 10.73 -5.98
CA LEU A 622 13.06 10.27 -6.98
C LEU A 622 12.41 9.52 -8.16
N ARG A 623 11.24 8.89 -7.99
CA ARG A 623 10.45 8.38 -9.12
C ARG A 623 9.82 9.53 -9.94
N GLU A 624 9.38 10.60 -9.30
CA GLU A 624 8.92 11.81 -10.02
C GLU A 624 10.07 12.42 -10.85
N LEU A 625 11.24 12.60 -10.24
CA LEU A 625 12.44 13.07 -10.95
C LEU A 625 12.83 12.17 -12.14
N GLN A 626 12.74 10.84 -11.96
CA GLN A 626 12.99 9.88 -13.02
C GLN A 626 11.95 9.96 -14.15
N ASN A 627 10.69 10.28 -13.85
CA ASN A 627 9.64 10.45 -14.86
C ASN A 627 9.86 11.71 -15.71
N GLU A 628 10.21 12.84 -15.09
CA GLU A 628 10.50 14.10 -15.83
C GLU A 628 11.77 14.01 -16.69
N LEU A 629 12.82 13.31 -16.20
CA LEU A 629 14.01 13.00 -17.00
C LEU A 629 13.75 11.92 -18.08
N GLY A 630 12.68 11.14 -17.94
CA GLY A 630 12.08 10.30 -18.97
C GLY A 630 13.01 9.25 -19.60
N HIS A 631 13.54 9.56 -20.78
CA HIS A 631 14.40 8.66 -21.57
C HIS A 631 15.78 9.29 -21.90
N VAL A 632 16.20 10.31 -21.14
CA VAL A 632 17.55 10.88 -21.25
C VAL A 632 18.57 9.85 -20.77
N ILE A 633 19.43 9.39 -21.67
CA ILE A 633 20.45 8.34 -21.40
C ILE A 633 21.59 8.92 -20.57
N GLU A 634 22.14 10.06 -21.00
CA GLU A 634 23.17 10.84 -20.30
C GLU A 634 22.56 12.20 -19.93
N VAL A 635 22.48 12.48 -18.62
CA VAL A 635 21.89 13.70 -18.08
C VAL A 635 23.02 14.71 -17.81
N LYS A 636 22.79 15.99 -18.07
CA LYS A 636 23.69 17.11 -17.71
C LYS A 636 23.25 17.79 -16.42
N VAL A 637 24.10 18.68 -15.91
CA VAL A 637 23.76 19.54 -14.75
C VAL A 637 22.51 20.39 -15.05
N ASP A 638 22.42 21.02 -16.23
CA ASP A 638 21.27 21.86 -16.61
C ASP A 638 19.97 21.06 -16.74
N ASP A 639 20.04 19.86 -17.31
CA ASP A 639 18.89 18.95 -17.44
C ASP A 639 18.37 18.56 -16.04
N LEU A 640 19.29 18.22 -15.12
CA LEU A 640 18.95 17.86 -13.74
C LEU A 640 18.41 19.06 -12.94
N LYS A 641 19.00 20.26 -13.08
CA LYS A 641 18.47 21.50 -12.46
C LYS A 641 17.07 21.82 -12.99
N THR A 642 16.84 21.67 -14.29
CA THR A 642 15.53 21.91 -14.93
C THR A 642 14.48 20.92 -14.41
N ALA A 643 14.80 19.63 -14.34
CA ALA A 643 13.89 18.62 -13.83
C ALA A 643 13.59 18.79 -12.33
N LEU A 644 14.58 19.18 -11.51
CA LEU A 644 14.37 19.50 -10.09
C LEU A 644 13.43 20.70 -9.90
N TYR A 645 13.60 21.78 -10.67
CA TYR A 645 12.66 22.92 -10.65
C TYR A 645 11.27 22.58 -11.17
N ALA A 646 11.14 21.63 -12.10
CA ALA A 646 9.84 21.18 -12.61
C ALA A 646 9.04 20.41 -11.56
N ILE A 647 9.67 19.47 -10.83
CA ILE A 647 9.00 18.71 -9.77
C ILE A 647 8.84 19.52 -8.48
N ASP A 648 9.77 20.43 -8.17
CA ASP A 648 9.77 21.25 -6.95
C ASP A 648 10.11 22.72 -7.26
N PRO A 649 9.12 23.55 -7.64
CA PRO A 649 9.30 24.98 -7.90
C PRO A 649 9.65 25.81 -6.65
N THR A 650 9.76 25.19 -5.48
CA THR A 650 9.98 25.81 -4.16
C THR A 650 11.33 25.47 -3.54
N ILE A 651 12.15 24.67 -4.21
CA ILE A 651 13.53 24.38 -3.79
C ILE A 651 14.40 25.64 -3.82
N ASP A 652 15.22 25.84 -2.79
CA ASP A 652 16.18 26.94 -2.74
C ASP A 652 17.48 26.60 -3.49
N ASP A 653 18.14 27.61 -4.06
CA ASP A 653 19.38 27.47 -4.85
C ASP A 653 20.47 26.66 -4.11
N LEU A 654 20.59 26.86 -2.79
CA LEU A 654 21.60 26.20 -1.97
C LEU A 654 21.30 24.70 -1.81
N THR A 655 20.04 24.33 -1.54
CA THR A 655 19.59 22.94 -1.52
C THR A 655 19.72 22.29 -2.90
N MET A 656 19.36 22.99 -3.99
CA MET A 656 19.54 22.48 -5.34
C MET A 656 21.01 22.20 -5.65
N ASP A 657 21.92 23.15 -5.43
CA ASP A 657 23.36 22.94 -5.66
C ASP A 657 23.93 21.80 -4.80
N ASN A 658 23.38 21.55 -3.61
CA ASN A 658 23.76 20.40 -2.80
C ASN A 658 23.26 19.07 -3.42
N TYR A 659 22.10 19.05 -4.07
CA TYR A 659 21.60 17.87 -4.79
C TYR A 659 22.39 17.61 -6.09
N ILE A 660 22.78 18.65 -6.82
CA ILE A 660 23.70 18.52 -7.96
C ILE A 660 25.09 18.01 -7.48
N TYR A 661 25.60 18.54 -6.37
CA TYR A 661 26.85 18.05 -5.76
C TYR A 661 26.76 16.56 -5.39
N LEU A 662 25.64 16.09 -4.83
CA LEU A 662 25.42 14.67 -4.53
C LEU A 662 25.37 13.80 -5.80
N ALA A 663 24.76 14.27 -6.90
CA ALA A 663 24.72 13.55 -8.17
C ALA A 663 26.10 13.46 -8.86
N TYR A 664 26.81 14.58 -9.00
CA TYR A 664 28.04 14.59 -9.80
C TYR A 664 29.29 14.29 -8.96
N GLN A 665 29.30 14.63 -7.67
CA GLN A 665 30.46 14.52 -6.75
C GLN A 665 31.67 15.35 -7.22
N VAL A 666 31.36 16.50 -7.83
CA VAL A 666 32.30 17.51 -8.38
C VAL A 666 32.22 18.76 -7.48
N PRO A 667 33.34 19.42 -7.13
CA PRO A 667 33.33 20.63 -6.30
C PRO A 667 32.52 21.77 -6.95
N LYS A 668 32.01 22.71 -6.14
CA LYS A 668 31.06 23.74 -6.61
C LYS A 668 31.64 24.66 -7.70
N GLU A 669 32.95 24.80 -7.72
CA GLU A 669 33.74 25.58 -8.66
C GLU A 669 33.88 24.93 -10.05
N GLU A 670 33.61 23.62 -10.17
CA GLU A 670 33.76 22.83 -11.41
C GLU A 670 32.41 22.30 -11.95
N LEU A 671 31.29 22.66 -11.31
CA LEU A 671 29.95 22.12 -11.61
C LEU A 671 29.53 22.28 -13.08
N GLU A 672 29.82 23.43 -13.71
CA GLU A 672 29.51 23.70 -15.13
C GLU A 672 30.36 22.88 -16.11
N GLN A 673 31.42 22.21 -15.63
CA GLN A 673 32.31 21.34 -16.42
C GLN A 673 32.11 19.86 -16.09
N ALA A 674 31.12 19.51 -15.27
CA ALA A 674 30.84 18.14 -14.88
C ALA A 674 30.47 17.26 -16.10
N VAL A 675 31.11 16.10 -16.20
CA VAL A 675 30.85 15.12 -17.26
C VAL A 675 29.41 14.59 -17.13
N PRO A 676 28.62 14.50 -18.22
CA PRO A 676 27.29 13.90 -18.19
C PRO A 676 27.32 12.48 -17.61
N LEU A 677 26.32 12.13 -16.81
CA LEU A 677 26.24 10.82 -16.15
C LEU A 677 24.99 10.05 -16.58
N PRO A 678 25.04 8.70 -16.59
CA PRO A 678 23.85 7.90 -16.82
C PRO A 678 22.76 8.18 -15.79
N LEU A 679 21.51 8.26 -16.25
CA LEU A 679 20.35 8.49 -15.36
C LEU A 679 20.31 7.52 -14.18
N GLU A 680 20.60 6.24 -14.41
CA GLU A 680 20.67 5.21 -13.36
C GLU A 680 21.71 5.56 -12.28
N THR A 681 22.92 5.96 -12.68
CA THR A 681 24.01 6.34 -11.75
C THR A 681 23.68 7.61 -10.96
N ILE A 682 22.96 8.57 -11.55
CA ILE A 682 22.48 9.75 -10.83
C ILE A 682 21.44 9.34 -9.80
N ILE A 683 20.43 8.55 -10.18
CA ILE A 683 19.39 8.08 -9.24
C ILE A 683 20.00 7.23 -8.11
N GLU A 684 21.00 6.37 -8.38
CA GLU A 684 21.72 5.62 -7.34
C GLU A 684 22.44 6.54 -6.33
N LYS A 685 23.15 7.57 -6.78
CA LYS A 685 23.82 8.54 -5.88
C LYS A 685 22.84 9.41 -5.12
N LEU A 686 21.75 9.84 -5.75
CA LEU A 686 20.67 10.59 -5.11
C LEU A 686 19.90 9.71 -4.09
N LEU A 687 19.75 8.40 -4.35
CA LEU A 687 19.25 7.43 -3.38
C LEU A 687 20.17 7.27 -2.16
N ALA A 688 21.48 7.54 -2.29
CA ALA A 688 22.42 7.56 -1.17
C ALA A 688 22.38 8.86 -0.34
N GLY A 689 22.33 10.05 -0.99
CA GLY A 689 22.38 11.38 -0.34
C GLY A 689 21.15 11.78 0.50
N ASP A 690 21.21 12.83 1.34
CA ASP A 690 19.98 13.39 1.96
C ASP A 690 19.20 14.23 0.95
N ILE A 691 17.97 13.80 0.63
CA ILE A 691 17.11 14.44 -0.36
C ILE A 691 15.66 14.39 0.13
N ARG A 692 14.98 15.52 0.00
CA ARG A 692 13.59 15.73 0.36
C ARG A 692 12.97 16.80 -0.52
N ARG A 693 11.66 16.74 -0.71
CA ARG A 693 10.87 17.83 -1.28
C ARG A 693 10.86 19.04 -0.33
N ALA A 694 10.97 20.24 -0.87
CA ALA A 694 11.01 21.51 -0.13
C ALA A 694 9.61 22.10 0.12
N GLY A 695 8.70 21.99 -0.85
CA GLY A 695 7.33 22.51 -0.75
C GLY A 695 6.23 21.57 -1.28
N PRO A 696 4.98 22.05 -1.45
CA PRO A 696 3.86 21.22 -1.87
C PRO A 696 3.97 20.77 -3.34
N LEU A 697 3.18 19.76 -3.72
CA LEU A 697 3.08 19.30 -5.11
C LEU A 697 2.52 20.42 -6.02
N PRO A 698 2.98 20.55 -7.28
CA PRO A 698 2.46 21.56 -8.22
C PRO A 698 0.94 21.54 -8.42
N GLU A 699 0.29 20.37 -8.35
CA GLU A 699 -1.17 20.23 -8.41
C GLU A 699 -1.92 20.74 -7.16
N GLU A 700 -1.23 20.89 -6.04
CA GLU A 700 -1.79 21.46 -4.80
C GLU A 700 -1.50 22.96 -4.72
N ALA A 701 -0.29 23.39 -5.11
CA ALA A 701 0.10 24.80 -5.19
C ALA A 701 -0.75 25.62 -6.20
N SER A 702 -1.38 24.95 -7.17
CA SER A 702 -2.27 25.57 -8.17
C SER A 702 -3.75 25.64 -7.74
N ARG A 703 -4.09 25.19 -6.53
CA ARG A 703 -5.41 25.45 -5.93
C ARG A 703 -5.42 26.85 -5.30
N PRO A 704 -6.40 27.72 -5.58
CA PRO A 704 -6.53 28.98 -4.85
C PRO A 704 -6.76 28.69 -3.37
N ALA A 705 -6.14 29.49 -2.50
CA ALA A 705 -6.39 29.41 -1.06
C ALA A 705 -7.89 29.64 -0.77
N PRO A 706 -8.49 28.94 0.20
CA PRO A 706 -9.84 29.26 0.63
C PRO A 706 -9.84 30.68 1.22
N GLU A 707 -10.72 31.54 0.72
CA GLU A 707 -10.85 32.92 1.21
C GLU A 707 -11.13 32.90 2.72
N GLU A 708 -10.32 33.63 3.49
CA GLU A 708 -10.55 33.82 4.92
C GLU A 708 -11.84 34.63 5.11
N GLY A 709 -12.93 33.93 5.45
CA GLY A 709 -14.24 34.56 5.62
C GLY A 709 -14.21 35.61 6.71
N GLU A 710 -14.48 36.87 6.32
CA GLU A 710 -14.48 38.02 7.23
C GLU A 710 -15.33 37.76 8.49
N PRO A 711 -14.88 38.17 9.68
CA PRO A 711 -15.65 38.00 10.91
C PRO A 711 -16.88 38.90 10.85
N ARG A 712 -18.06 38.28 10.65
CA ARG A 712 -19.33 38.99 10.77
C ARG A 712 -19.60 39.32 12.23
N ASP A 713 -19.67 40.60 12.54
CA ASP A 713 -20.15 41.08 13.84
C ASP A 713 -21.54 40.52 14.13
N TYR A 714 -21.71 40.02 15.36
CA TYR A 714 -23.01 39.68 15.91
C TYR A 714 -23.54 40.89 16.68
N ASP A 715 -24.26 41.77 15.97
CA ASP A 715 -25.03 42.83 16.60
C ASP A 715 -26.09 42.22 17.54
N TYR A 716 -26.14 42.75 18.76
CA TYR A 716 -27.12 42.37 19.79
C TYR A 716 -28.45 43.12 19.56
N TYR A 717 -29.54 42.40 19.25
CA TYR A 717 -30.92 42.78 19.62
C TYR A 717 -31.86 41.56 19.68
#